data_AF-A0A1F7H426-F1
#
_entry.id   AF-A0A1F7H426-F1
#
_cell.length_a   1.000
_cell.length_b   1.000
_cell.length_c   1.000
_cell.angle_alpha   90.00
_cell.angle_beta   90.00
_cell.angle_gamma   90.00
#
_symmetry.space_group_name_H-M   'P 1'
#
loop_
_entity.id
_entity.type
_entity.pdbx_description
1 polymer ?
#
loop_
_entity_poly.entity_id
_entity_poly.type
_entity_poly.pdbx_seq_one_letter_code
_entity_poly.pdbx_strand_id
1 'polypeptide(L)'
;MKIKGFIIFSLFLFLSILAFNSVFAEDKIYSGGMIPKLPKTPNDPELSNGHVYPNWGPPCQRYTYSVIYRDKEGREPEYMKIYFNGKMIDLNKTNPNDNNYKNGVRYEYKYVPNKIDSNFYYFEASNGVGKARASIIDSPDNGPVLFTSAFDKNEIAVVDKYSGKKILSFSTGKEWIGGIALSDDGKYLAAKASKHIYLFDITKAKEPLWSFDCEQCRIGDDVKGGIDISGDGSKIIAAFGERIALFDKSSNKPVWIYKEAGNSYNVAISKDGNYMAAATAGDESNLNSNLIILWSKKSEKPLWQYHASGNFHDVSLSDNGDFITGSTGCPDRRFYLFSQDSNKPLIKSDPLTRDSPVHRAKISADGAFIAVGSEADAGAVFLFAKDGGQVWKFPTLQGSSVRALNLTPSGRYIGAATFDGDAYIFEKDRNNPIAGWKVNASLGGIDIADDGSFLAAGGTDKILYIFERDTKTKTEVSFSEYIEEVDISGNGKYVAAGTGGSAYFFETYISQDRGKTFDCSKVTEPVSESQMMREAGYSESGEQVISSPCGDGKCEGPETIENCRGDCDPKSKRLERVDKNSQGKFPGMLTGFAFLGSIMGLISYFLIVKFNLLGRKPDVRLKLNKKIIVGTLIAATLFLLSTLVFMVLNKQESVQYEPQENTRPFEKMKNSQRQEESPGGKQAICGNDICEPGLGESKENCPKDCSAQ
;
A
#
# COMPACT_ATOMS: atom_id res chain seq x y z
N MET A 1 -68.53 9.40 33.86
CA MET A 1 -67.21 10.10 33.87
C MET A 1 -66.04 9.33 33.24
N LYS A 2 -66.13 8.06 32.79
CA LYS A 2 -64.95 7.30 32.33
C LYS A 2 -64.57 7.43 30.84
N ILE A 3 -65.49 7.82 29.94
CA ILE A 3 -65.23 7.83 28.48
C ILE A 3 -64.45 9.07 28.01
N LYS A 4 -64.80 10.29 28.47
CA LYS A 4 -64.08 11.52 28.07
C LYS A 4 -62.60 11.50 28.47
N GLY A 5 -62.27 10.97 29.66
CA GLY A 5 -60.87 10.84 30.10
C GLY A 5 -60.07 9.88 29.22
N PHE A 6 -60.67 8.76 28.80
CA PHE A 6 -60.01 7.80 27.91
C PHE A 6 -59.78 8.38 26.51
N ILE A 7 -60.76 9.10 25.94
CA ILE A 7 -60.60 9.77 24.64
C ILE A 7 -59.50 10.82 24.69
N ILE A 8 -59.45 11.65 25.75
CA ILE A 8 -58.39 12.66 25.91
C ILE A 8 -57.02 12.00 26.07
N PHE A 9 -56.92 10.92 26.86
CA PHE A 9 -55.66 10.18 27.04
C PHE A 9 -55.19 9.52 25.72
N SER A 10 -56.08 8.87 24.97
CA SER A 10 -55.75 8.32 23.65
C SER A 10 -55.36 9.39 22.65
N LEU A 11 -56.01 10.57 22.65
CA LEU A 11 -55.63 11.68 21.78
C LEU A 11 -54.25 12.24 22.14
N PHE A 12 -53.93 12.34 23.43
CA PHE A 12 -52.62 12.77 23.91
C PHE A 12 -51.52 11.74 23.57
N LEU A 13 -51.82 10.45 23.72
CA LEU A 13 -50.91 9.37 23.33
C LEU A 13 -50.64 9.41 21.81
N PHE A 14 -51.68 9.58 20.99
CA PHE A 14 -51.56 9.70 19.54
C PHE A 14 -50.80 10.96 19.11
N LEU A 15 -51.03 12.11 19.74
CA LEU A 15 -50.23 13.32 19.51
C LEU A 15 -48.78 13.15 19.98
N SER A 16 -48.51 12.44 21.08
CA SER A 16 -47.13 12.18 21.51
C SER A 16 -46.38 11.27 20.55
N ILE A 17 -47.05 10.26 19.98
CA ILE A 17 -46.49 9.40 18.92
C ILE A 17 -46.22 10.20 17.63
N LEU A 18 -47.06 11.19 17.31
CA LEU A 18 -46.81 12.10 16.18
C LEU A 18 -45.69 13.12 16.46
N ALA A 19 -45.55 13.61 17.70
CA ALA A 19 -44.49 14.55 18.08
C ALA A 19 -43.10 13.89 18.15
N PHE A 20 -43.01 12.64 18.61
CA PHE A 20 -41.76 11.87 18.64
C PHE A 20 -41.32 11.29 17.28
N ASN A 21 -42.14 11.42 16.24
CA ASN A 21 -41.73 11.18 14.85
C ASN A 21 -41.28 12.48 14.15
N SER A 22 -40.67 13.40 14.91
CA SER A 22 -39.67 14.32 14.37
C SER A 22 -38.35 13.57 14.16
N VAL A 23 -38.39 12.46 13.40
CA VAL A 23 -37.20 11.95 12.74
C VAL A 23 -36.80 13.07 11.80
N PHE A 24 -35.70 13.76 12.12
CA PHE A 24 -35.04 14.60 11.14
C PHE A 24 -34.88 13.77 9.89
N ALA A 25 -35.34 14.30 8.75
CA ALA A 25 -34.97 13.72 7.48
C ALA A 25 -33.45 13.91 7.35
N GLU A 26 -32.69 12.94 7.84
CA GLU A 26 -31.38 12.66 7.29
C GLU A 26 -31.57 12.60 5.79
N ASP A 27 -30.75 13.38 5.06
CA ASP A 27 -30.66 13.25 3.62
C ASP A 27 -30.39 11.78 3.34
N LYS A 28 -31.39 11.09 2.77
CA LYS A 28 -31.27 9.67 2.46
C LYS A 28 -30.10 9.54 1.50
N ILE A 29 -28.98 9.03 2.03
CA ILE A 29 -27.91 8.46 1.24
C ILE A 29 -28.60 7.56 0.23
N TYR A 30 -28.39 7.87 -1.06
CA TYR A 30 -29.09 7.21 -2.14
C TYR A 30 -28.96 5.71 -1.95
N SER A 31 -30.10 4.99 -1.94
CA SER A 31 -30.08 3.53 -1.99
C SER A 31 -29.23 3.14 -3.18
N GLY A 32 -28.07 2.51 -2.92
CA GLY A 32 -27.07 2.16 -3.92
C GLY A 32 -27.62 1.16 -4.91
N GLY A 33 -28.37 1.64 -5.91
CA GLY A 33 -28.78 0.85 -7.04
C GLY A 33 -27.54 0.49 -7.82
N MET A 34 -27.28 -0.81 -7.95
CA MET A 34 -26.20 -1.34 -8.79
C MET A 34 -26.23 -0.64 -10.15
N ILE A 35 -25.18 0.10 -10.48
CA ILE A 35 -25.12 0.84 -11.75
C ILE A 35 -25.13 -0.19 -12.87
N PRO A 36 -26.13 -0.18 -13.78
CA PRO A 36 -26.23 -1.20 -14.80
C PRO A 36 -25.00 -1.19 -15.69
N LYS A 37 -24.29 -2.33 -15.77
CA LYS A 37 -23.15 -2.50 -16.66
C LYS A 37 -23.61 -2.29 -18.10
N LEU A 38 -22.88 -1.46 -18.85
CA LEU A 38 -23.17 -1.24 -20.26
C LEU A 38 -22.90 -2.54 -21.05
N PRO A 39 -23.78 -2.94 -21.99
CA PRO A 39 -23.52 -4.09 -22.84
C PRO A 39 -22.34 -3.76 -23.76
N LYS A 40 -21.27 -4.57 -23.69
CA LYS A 40 -20.07 -4.34 -24.52
C LYS A 40 -20.36 -4.55 -26.00
N THR A 41 -19.94 -3.60 -26.83
CA THR A 41 -20.04 -3.63 -28.30
C THR A 41 -18.66 -3.49 -28.95
N PRO A 42 -18.47 -3.93 -30.21
CA PRO A 42 -17.20 -3.72 -30.92
C PRO A 42 -16.82 -2.25 -31.11
N ASN A 43 -17.82 -1.37 -31.16
CA ASN A 43 -17.72 0.08 -31.39
C ASN A 43 -17.60 0.90 -30.10
N ASP A 44 -17.48 0.28 -28.92
CA ASP A 44 -17.36 1.07 -27.69
C ASP A 44 -16.05 1.87 -27.68
N PRO A 45 -16.09 3.16 -27.28
CA PRO A 45 -14.89 3.91 -27.00
C PRO A 45 -14.17 3.35 -25.76
N GLU A 46 -12.95 3.80 -25.54
CA GLU A 46 -12.13 3.50 -24.37
C GLU A 46 -12.06 4.77 -23.50
N LEU A 47 -12.39 4.63 -22.20
CA LEU A 47 -12.14 5.65 -21.19
C LEU A 47 -11.05 5.16 -20.25
N SER A 48 -9.98 5.94 -20.09
CA SER A 48 -8.81 5.57 -19.29
C SER A 48 -8.28 6.75 -18.48
N ASN A 49 -7.44 6.44 -17.48
CA ASN A 49 -6.86 7.41 -16.54
C ASN A 49 -7.90 8.37 -15.91
N GLY A 50 -9.07 7.84 -15.57
CA GLY A 50 -10.11 8.58 -14.84
C GLY A 50 -9.72 8.77 -13.39
N HIS A 51 -9.60 10.02 -12.92
CA HIS A 51 -9.25 10.35 -11.54
C HIS A 51 -9.64 11.80 -11.17
N VAL A 52 -9.44 12.17 -9.91
CA VAL A 52 -9.54 13.56 -9.40
C VAL A 52 -8.19 14.02 -8.87
N TYR A 53 -7.76 15.23 -9.24
CA TYR A 53 -6.53 15.84 -8.74
C TYR A 53 -6.79 17.23 -8.12
N PRO A 54 -6.20 17.57 -6.95
CA PRO A 54 -5.52 16.66 -6.02
C PRO A 54 -6.44 15.57 -5.46
N ASN A 55 -5.87 14.43 -5.05
CA ASN A 55 -6.64 13.33 -4.47
C ASN A 55 -7.26 13.71 -3.11
N TRP A 56 -6.68 14.72 -2.44
CA TRP A 56 -7.10 15.21 -1.13
C TRP A 56 -6.84 16.72 -0.95
N GLY A 57 -7.44 17.33 0.06
CA GLY A 57 -7.14 18.71 0.48
C GLY A 57 -8.25 19.40 1.26
N PRO A 58 -8.18 20.73 1.43
CA PRO A 58 -9.21 21.49 2.12
C PRO A 58 -10.42 21.85 1.23
N PRO A 59 -11.58 22.17 1.84
CA PRO A 59 -12.61 22.99 1.20
C PRO A 59 -12.05 24.29 0.62
N CYS A 60 -12.76 24.88 -0.33
CA CYS A 60 -12.38 26.07 -1.07
C CYS A 60 -11.08 25.95 -1.89
N GLN A 61 -10.52 24.74 -2.02
CA GLN A 61 -9.52 24.41 -3.04
C GLN A 61 -10.20 23.95 -4.34
N ARG A 62 -9.56 24.19 -5.50
CA ARG A 62 -10.01 23.61 -6.77
C ARG A 62 -9.54 22.18 -6.94
N TYR A 63 -10.45 21.33 -7.38
CA TYR A 63 -10.20 19.95 -7.77
C TYR A 63 -10.60 19.75 -9.23
N THR A 64 -9.81 18.97 -9.96
CA THR A 64 -9.99 18.70 -11.39
C THR A 64 -10.17 17.22 -11.61
N TYR A 65 -11.38 16.83 -11.98
CA TYR A 65 -11.74 15.48 -12.40
C TYR A 65 -11.33 15.34 -13.87
N SER A 66 -10.46 14.39 -14.19
CA SER A 66 -9.90 14.20 -15.53
C SER A 66 -10.14 12.79 -16.03
N VAL A 67 -10.35 12.63 -17.33
CA VAL A 67 -10.42 11.33 -18.01
C VAL A 67 -9.90 11.45 -19.46
N ILE A 68 -9.31 10.38 -19.99
CA ILE A 68 -8.88 10.31 -21.39
C ILE A 68 -9.94 9.52 -22.16
N TYR A 69 -10.46 10.11 -23.24
CA TYR A 69 -11.33 9.44 -24.20
C TYR A 69 -10.54 9.00 -25.43
N ARG A 70 -10.74 7.77 -25.88
CA ARG A 70 -10.13 7.21 -27.09
C ARG A 70 -11.15 6.38 -27.88
N ASP A 71 -11.03 6.37 -29.20
CA ASP A 71 -11.86 5.60 -30.12
C ASP A 71 -10.99 4.99 -31.22
N LYS A 72 -11.17 3.69 -31.53
CA LYS A 72 -10.31 2.94 -32.46
C LYS A 72 -10.41 3.48 -33.89
N GLU A 73 -11.62 3.83 -34.29
CA GLU A 73 -11.94 4.39 -35.59
C GLU A 73 -11.57 5.89 -35.67
N GLY A 74 -11.40 6.56 -34.53
CA GLY A 74 -11.06 7.98 -34.39
C GLY A 74 -12.27 8.89 -34.34
N ARG A 75 -13.44 8.36 -33.97
CA ARG A 75 -14.69 9.12 -33.84
C ARG A 75 -14.62 10.10 -32.67
N GLU A 76 -15.02 11.33 -32.93
CA GLU A 76 -15.37 12.32 -31.91
C GLU A 76 -16.49 11.80 -31.00
N PRO A 77 -16.44 12.03 -29.68
CA PRO A 77 -17.56 11.69 -28.82
C PRO A 77 -18.79 12.55 -29.15
N GLU A 78 -19.94 11.90 -29.28
CA GLU A 78 -21.27 12.54 -29.31
C GLU A 78 -21.54 13.29 -28.00
N TYR A 79 -21.14 12.70 -26.87
CA TYR A 79 -21.08 13.38 -25.59
C TYR A 79 -19.97 12.82 -24.71
N MET A 80 -19.48 13.68 -23.80
CA MET A 80 -18.45 13.34 -22.84
C MET A 80 -18.86 13.95 -21.49
N LYS A 81 -19.26 13.11 -20.54
CA LYS A 81 -19.93 13.54 -19.29
C LYS A 81 -19.31 12.90 -18.05
N ILE A 82 -19.45 13.59 -16.92
CA ILE A 82 -19.28 13.05 -15.58
C ILE A 82 -20.64 12.95 -14.90
N TYR A 83 -20.96 11.80 -14.31
CA TYR A 83 -21.98 11.73 -13.29
C TYR A 83 -21.35 12.20 -11.98
N PHE A 84 -21.89 13.25 -11.38
CA PHE A 84 -21.36 13.88 -10.18
C PHE A 84 -22.51 14.13 -9.19
N ASN A 85 -22.49 13.47 -8.03
CA ASN A 85 -23.48 13.63 -6.95
C ASN A 85 -24.94 13.66 -7.44
N GLY A 86 -25.32 12.71 -8.30
CA GLY A 86 -26.70 12.58 -8.82
C GLY A 86 -26.97 13.30 -10.14
N LYS A 87 -26.00 13.99 -10.74
CA LYS A 87 -26.20 14.83 -11.95
C LYS A 87 -25.20 14.50 -13.05
N MET A 88 -25.68 14.39 -14.29
CA MET A 88 -24.82 14.33 -15.47
C MET A 88 -24.38 15.74 -15.85
N ILE A 89 -23.08 15.98 -15.94
CA ILE A 89 -22.45 17.27 -16.26
C ILE A 89 -21.53 17.06 -17.48
N ASP A 90 -21.59 17.96 -18.47
CA ASP A 90 -20.72 17.93 -19.64
C ASP A 90 -19.26 18.29 -19.27
N LEU A 91 -18.32 17.55 -19.86
CA LEU A 91 -16.88 17.75 -19.69
C LEU A 91 -16.31 18.67 -20.78
N ASN A 92 -15.26 19.41 -20.44
CA ASN A 92 -14.54 20.25 -21.40
C ASN A 92 -13.23 19.57 -21.83
N LYS A 93 -12.78 19.74 -23.07
CA LYS A 93 -11.42 19.33 -23.46
C LYS A 93 -10.39 20.16 -22.70
N THR A 94 -9.34 19.52 -22.17
CA THR A 94 -8.18 20.24 -21.59
C THR A 94 -7.45 21.04 -22.68
N ASN A 95 -7.37 20.52 -23.90
CA ASN A 95 -6.91 21.25 -25.09
C ASN A 95 -8.03 21.29 -26.15
N PRO A 96 -8.68 22.46 -26.38
CA PRO A 96 -9.76 22.57 -27.37
C PRO A 96 -9.38 22.18 -28.80
N ASN A 97 -8.10 22.28 -29.15
CA ASN A 97 -7.59 21.98 -30.50
C ASN A 97 -7.18 20.51 -30.67
N ASP A 98 -7.16 19.72 -29.59
CA ASP A 98 -6.85 18.30 -29.68
C ASP A 98 -8.07 17.51 -30.19
N ASN A 99 -7.86 16.81 -31.29
CA ASN A 99 -8.85 15.99 -31.98
C ASN A 99 -8.26 14.59 -32.29
N ASN A 100 -7.18 14.19 -31.63
CA ASN A 100 -6.52 12.91 -31.88
C ASN A 100 -7.21 11.76 -31.13
N TYR A 101 -8.48 11.54 -31.43
CA TYR A 101 -9.31 10.53 -30.77
C TYR A 101 -8.77 9.10 -30.88
N LYS A 102 -7.87 8.79 -31.82
CA LYS A 102 -7.20 7.47 -31.90
C LYS A 102 -6.10 7.25 -30.85
N ASN A 103 -5.42 8.31 -30.43
CA ASN A 103 -4.37 8.24 -29.41
C ASN A 103 -4.88 8.65 -28.02
N GLY A 104 -5.97 9.41 -27.97
CA GLY A 104 -6.64 9.85 -26.75
C GLY A 104 -6.71 11.36 -26.63
N VAL A 105 -7.83 11.89 -26.15
CA VAL A 105 -8.05 13.32 -25.85
C VAL A 105 -8.45 13.45 -24.38
N ARG A 106 -7.79 14.32 -23.61
CA ARG A 106 -8.11 14.55 -22.18
C ARG A 106 -9.29 15.52 -22.03
N TYR A 107 -10.24 15.12 -21.20
CA TYR A 107 -11.41 15.88 -20.80
C TYR A 107 -11.38 16.14 -19.29
N GLU A 108 -11.91 17.29 -18.85
CA GLU A 108 -11.87 17.74 -17.46
C GLU A 108 -13.17 18.41 -16.98
N TYR A 109 -13.41 18.28 -15.67
CA TYR A 109 -14.40 19.05 -14.90
C TYR A 109 -13.72 19.64 -13.66
N LYS A 110 -13.95 20.93 -13.41
CA LYS A 110 -13.36 21.68 -12.29
C LYS A 110 -14.42 22.00 -11.25
N TYR A 111 -14.16 21.60 -10.01
CA TYR A 111 -15.06 21.76 -8.87
C TYR A 111 -14.35 22.44 -7.69
N VAL A 112 -15.11 23.12 -6.84
CA VAL A 112 -14.65 23.73 -5.59
C VAL A 112 -15.66 23.35 -4.50
N PRO A 113 -15.36 22.37 -3.62
CA PRO A 113 -16.23 22.01 -2.51
C PRO A 113 -16.24 23.13 -1.47
N ASN A 114 -17.43 23.47 -0.99
CA ASN A 114 -17.64 24.41 0.11
C ASN A 114 -18.16 23.73 1.39
N LYS A 115 -18.07 22.40 1.45
CA LYS A 115 -18.41 21.55 2.60
C LYS A 115 -17.46 20.36 2.65
N ILE A 116 -17.33 19.73 3.82
CA ILE A 116 -16.68 18.43 3.97
C ILE A 116 -17.76 17.35 3.87
N ASP A 117 -17.90 16.84 2.65
CA ASP A 117 -18.80 15.75 2.25
C ASP A 117 -18.11 14.91 1.17
N SER A 118 -18.44 13.61 1.09
CA SER A 118 -17.93 12.72 0.05
C SER A 118 -18.59 13.03 -1.30
N ASN A 119 -17.82 13.14 -2.39
CA ASN A 119 -18.38 13.19 -3.74
C ASN A 119 -18.26 11.83 -4.42
N PHE A 120 -19.35 11.42 -5.06
CA PHE A 120 -19.51 10.19 -5.81
C PHE A 120 -19.49 10.52 -7.30
N TYR A 121 -18.60 9.87 -8.06
CA TYR A 121 -18.52 10.13 -9.50
C TYR A 121 -18.15 8.93 -10.38
N TYR A 122 -18.55 9.01 -11.63
CA TYR A 122 -18.04 8.17 -12.72
C TYR A 122 -18.09 8.95 -14.04
N PHE A 123 -17.25 8.57 -15.01
CA PHE A 123 -17.23 9.16 -16.34
C PHE A 123 -18.07 8.34 -17.33
N GLU A 124 -18.74 8.97 -18.29
CA GLU A 124 -19.49 8.29 -19.36
C GLU A 124 -19.32 8.99 -20.72
N ALA A 125 -19.07 8.17 -21.75
CA ALA A 125 -18.93 8.58 -23.15
C ALA A 125 -19.93 7.88 -24.07
N SER A 126 -20.29 8.56 -25.16
CA SER A 126 -20.88 7.97 -26.36
C SER A 126 -20.14 8.49 -27.58
N ASN A 127 -19.93 7.64 -28.59
CA ASN A 127 -19.48 8.03 -29.93
C ASN A 127 -20.62 7.93 -30.98
N GLY A 128 -21.87 7.89 -30.51
CA GLY A 128 -23.08 7.70 -31.32
C GLY A 128 -23.40 6.25 -31.70
N VAL A 129 -22.47 5.30 -31.53
CA VAL A 129 -22.64 3.88 -31.93
C VAL A 129 -22.22 2.86 -30.87
N GLY A 130 -21.50 3.29 -29.83
CA GLY A 130 -21.06 2.53 -28.67
C GLY A 130 -20.85 3.45 -27.46
N LYS A 131 -20.73 2.87 -26.27
CA LYS A 131 -20.65 3.64 -25.01
C LYS A 131 -19.63 3.06 -24.03
N ALA A 132 -19.05 3.92 -23.21
CA ALA A 132 -18.10 3.51 -22.19
C ALA A 132 -18.33 4.25 -20.87
N ARG A 133 -17.92 3.60 -19.77
CA ARG A 133 -17.78 4.21 -18.45
C ARG A 133 -16.39 3.91 -17.87
N ALA A 134 -15.87 4.83 -17.07
CA ALA A 134 -14.67 4.67 -16.25
C ALA A 134 -14.96 5.16 -14.83
N SER A 135 -14.03 4.88 -13.90
CA SER A 135 -14.25 4.70 -12.44
C SER A 135 -14.78 3.31 -12.09
N ILE A 136 -14.65 2.87 -10.83
CA ILE A 136 -14.98 1.51 -10.37
C ILE A 136 -16.47 1.24 -10.59
N ILE A 137 -16.80 0.45 -11.62
CA ILE A 137 -18.18 0.31 -12.13
C ILE A 137 -19.12 -0.37 -11.12
N ASP A 138 -18.57 -1.22 -10.25
CA ASP A 138 -19.32 -1.92 -9.19
C ASP A 138 -19.45 -1.12 -7.88
N SER A 139 -18.67 -0.05 -7.71
CA SER A 139 -18.73 0.89 -6.58
C SER A 139 -17.99 2.18 -6.95
N PRO A 140 -18.66 3.21 -7.49
CA PRO A 140 -18.00 4.39 -8.08
C PRO A 140 -17.03 5.13 -7.16
N ASP A 141 -16.11 5.85 -7.79
CA ASP A 141 -14.99 6.47 -7.10
C ASP A 141 -15.50 7.57 -6.15
N ASN A 142 -14.96 7.57 -4.93
CA ASN A 142 -15.13 8.65 -3.97
C ASN A 142 -13.91 9.57 -4.05
N GLY A 143 -14.12 10.88 -4.10
CA GLY A 143 -13.01 11.84 -4.02
C GLY A 143 -13.39 13.30 -4.28
N PRO A 144 -12.50 14.26 -4.02
CA PRO A 144 -11.27 14.11 -3.23
C PRO A 144 -11.59 13.83 -1.76
N VAL A 145 -10.61 13.36 -0.98
CA VAL A 145 -10.72 13.31 0.49
C VAL A 145 -10.57 14.71 1.07
N LEU A 146 -11.59 15.18 1.81
CA LEU A 146 -11.63 16.55 2.33
C LEU A 146 -11.28 16.62 3.81
N PHE A 147 -10.32 17.48 4.12
CA PHE A 147 -9.81 17.76 5.46
C PHE A 147 -10.08 19.22 5.84
N THR A 148 -10.16 19.63 7.12
CA THR A 148 -10.13 21.08 7.44
C THR A 148 -8.75 21.72 7.30
N SER A 149 -7.69 20.93 7.08
CA SER A 149 -6.34 21.42 6.87
C SER A 149 -5.79 21.20 5.46
N ALA A 150 -4.81 22.02 5.10
CA ALA A 150 -3.96 21.85 3.93
C ALA A 150 -2.68 21.04 4.24
N PHE A 151 -2.42 20.73 5.51
CA PHE A 151 -1.21 20.05 5.98
C PHE A 151 0.08 20.73 5.50
N ASP A 152 0.19 22.04 5.74
CA ASP A 152 1.35 22.85 5.34
C ASP A 152 2.35 23.09 6.49
N LYS A 153 1.99 22.68 7.73
CA LYS A 153 2.75 22.91 8.96
C LYS A 153 2.94 21.63 9.79
N ASN A 154 3.21 20.52 9.14
CA ASN A 154 3.47 19.27 9.83
C ASN A 154 4.74 19.35 10.69
N GLU A 155 4.72 18.67 11.83
CA GLU A 155 5.83 18.60 12.78
C GLU A 155 6.01 17.19 13.34
N ILE A 156 7.25 16.86 13.67
CA ILE A 156 7.64 15.78 14.58
C ILE A 156 7.88 16.43 15.95
N ALA A 157 7.27 15.93 17.01
CA ALA A 157 7.51 16.43 18.36
C ALA A 157 7.74 15.30 19.37
N VAL A 158 8.46 15.63 20.45
CA VAL A 158 8.55 14.79 21.66
C VAL A 158 8.17 15.64 22.85
N VAL A 159 7.25 15.13 23.66
CA VAL A 159 6.72 15.75 24.87
C VAL A 159 7.30 15.03 26.10
N ASP A 160 7.82 15.78 27.05
CA ASP A 160 8.14 15.25 28.38
C ASP A 160 6.85 15.03 29.17
N LYS A 161 6.59 13.77 29.54
CA LYS A 161 5.34 13.29 30.15
C LYS A 161 4.93 14.03 31.42
N TYR A 162 5.91 14.46 32.21
CA TYR A 162 5.70 15.04 33.53
C TYR A 162 5.45 16.56 33.48
N SER A 163 6.12 17.26 32.55
CA SER A 163 5.98 18.71 32.39
C SER A 163 4.96 19.12 31.32
N GLY A 164 4.55 18.20 30.43
CA GLY A 164 3.66 18.47 29.30
C GLY A 164 4.30 19.35 28.21
N LYS A 165 5.62 19.55 28.26
CA LYS A 165 6.34 20.44 27.32
C LYS A 165 6.92 19.66 26.15
N LYS A 166 6.76 20.20 24.94
CA LYS A 166 7.56 19.80 23.77
C LYS A 166 9.04 20.06 24.05
N ILE A 167 9.84 19.00 24.16
CA ILE A 167 11.30 19.03 24.28
C ILE A 167 11.99 18.90 22.91
N LEU A 168 11.28 18.34 21.93
CA LEU A 168 11.57 18.41 20.50
C LEU A 168 10.32 18.91 19.78
N SER A 169 10.50 19.81 18.81
CA SER A 169 9.54 20.14 17.77
C SER A 169 10.35 20.48 16.52
N PHE A 170 10.18 19.69 15.47
CA PHE A 170 10.90 19.76 14.21
C PHE A 170 9.88 19.84 13.07
N SER A 171 9.94 20.92 12.29
CA SER A 171 8.99 21.16 11.20
C SER A 171 9.36 20.35 9.95
N THR A 172 8.43 19.54 9.45
CA THR A 172 8.53 18.84 8.16
C THR A 172 7.74 19.57 7.06
N GLY A 173 7.09 20.70 7.40
CA GLY A 173 6.33 21.53 6.46
C GLY A 173 5.18 20.75 5.81
N LYS A 174 5.28 20.47 4.51
CA LYS A 174 4.25 19.73 3.77
C LYS A 174 4.30 18.21 3.96
N GLU A 175 5.40 17.67 4.46
CA GLU A 175 5.54 16.21 4.56
C GLU A 175 4.81 15.67 5.78
N TRP A 176 3.89 14.73 5.54
CA TRP A 176 3.14 14.00 6.56
C TRP A 176 4.05 12.96 7.24
N ILE A 177 3.84 12.72 8.53
CA ILE A 177 4.61 11.77 9.34
C ILE A 177 3.84 10.44 9.41
N GLY A 178 4.18 9.51 8.51
CA GLY A 178 3.55 8.19 8.42
C GLY A 178 4.10 7.12 9.37
N GLY A 179 5.03 7.47 10.26
CA GLY A 179 5.50 6.59 11.33
C GLY A 179 6.47 7.29 12.28
N ILE A 180 6.42 6.91 13.56
CA ILE A 180 7.30 7.38 14.63
C ILE A 180 7.57 6.22 15.61
N ALA A 181 8.80 6.10 16.12
CA ALA A 181 9.16 5.11 17.13
C ALA A 181 10.32 5.59 18.03
N LEU A 182 10.17 5.47 19.35
CA LEU A 182 11.16 5.79 20.38
C LEU A 182 11.89 4.54 20.85
N SER A 183 13.17 4.67 21.21
CA SER A 183 13.88 3.61 21.92
C SER A 183 13.34 3.43 23.35
N ASP A 184 13.47 2.22 23.94
CA ASP A 184 13.02 1.90 25.31
C ASP A 184 13.55 2.92 26.34
N ASP A 185 14.81 3.31 26.16
CA ASP A 185 15.52 4.24 27.02
C ASP A 185 15.17 5.72 26.77
N GLY A 186 14.32 5.99 25.77
CA GLY A 186 13.84 7.32 25.39
C GLY A 186 14.93 8.26 24.86
N LYS A 187 16.11 7.75 24.49
CA LYS A 187 17.21 8.58 23.97
C LYS A 187 17.12 8.81 22.47
N TYR A 188 16.50 7.91 21.72
CA TYR A 188 16.44 7.98 20.26
C TYR A 188 14.99 7.99 19.77
N LEU A 189 14.75 8.75 18.70
CA LEU A 189 13.49 8.77 17.96
C LEU A 189 13.79 8.53 16.49
N ALA A 190 13.20 7.50 15.92
CA ALA A 190 13.10 7.33 14.47
C ALA A 190 11.76 7.90 13.99
N ALA A 191 11.76 8.64 12.88
CA ALA A 191 10.55 9.17 12.27
C ALA A 191 10.59 9.03 10.74
N LYS A 192 9.48 8.58 10.14
CA LYS A 192 9.29 8.52 8.68
C LYS A 192 8.32 9.62 8.26
N ALA A 193 8.86 10.63 7.59
CA ALA A 193 8.09 11.62 6.87
C ALA A 193 7.75 11.11 5.45
N SER A 194 7.12 11.95 4.63
CA SER A 194 6.72 11.58 3.27
C SER A 194 7.92 11.34 2.35
N LYS A 195 8.93 12.24 2.37
CA LYS A 195 10.17 12.13 1.58
C LYS A 195 11.40 11.81 2.42
N HIS A 196 11.36 11.93 3.75
CA HIS A 196 12.53 11.72 4.60
C HIS A 196 12.33 10.63 5.65
N ILE A 197 13.43 9.98 6.03
CA ILE A 197 13.58 9.25 7.29
C ILE A 197 14.55 10.03 8.16
N TYR A 198 14.20 10.25 9.42
CA TYR A 198 15.01 10.96 10.40
C TYR A 198 15.34 10.06 11.60
N LEU A 199 16.53 10.23 12.15
CA LEU A 199 16.87 9.76 13.49
C LEU A 199 17.27 10.96 14.36
N PHE A 200 16.73 11.08 15.57
CA PHE A 200 17.08 12.11 16.55
C PHE A 200 17.74 11.52 17.79
N ASP A 201 18.60 12.30 18.44
CA ASP A 201 19.04 12.08 19.82
C ASP A 201 18.31 13.07 20.72
N ILE A 202 17.34 12.57 21.48
CA ILE A 202 16.45 13.35 22.34
C ILE A 202 17.22 14.05 23.47
N THR A 203 18.43 13.59 23.80
CA THR A 203 19.29 14.25 24.80
C THR A 203 20.03 15.48 24.27
N LYS A 204 20.03 15.71 22.94
CA LYS A 204 20.77 16.79 22.26
C LYS A 204 19.91 17.65 21.34
N ALA A 205 18.58 17.46 21.35
CA ALA A 205 17.77 17.73 20.18
C ALA A 205 17.59 19.22 19.80
N LYS A 206 17.87 19.50 18.53
CA LYS A 206 17.35 20.62 17.72
C LYS A 206 17.25 20.19 16.25
N GLU A 207 18.27 19.47 15.80
CA GLU A 207 18.38 18.86 14.48
C GLU A 207 18.43 17.32 14.60
N PRO A 208 18.12 16.56 13.53
CA PRO A 208 18.34 15.12 13.50
C PRO A 208 19.84 14.76 13.58
N LEU A 209 20.15 13.58 14.11
CA LEU A 209 21.48 12.95 13.99
C LEU A 209 21.84 12.71 12.52
N TRP A 210 20.86 12.29 11.73
CA TRP A 210 20.94 12.15 10.28
C TRP A 210 19.55 12.10 9.65
N SER A 211 19.47 12.44 8.37
CA SER A 211 18.32 12.16 7.50
C SER A 211 18.72 11.23 6.35
N PHE A 212 17.74 10.51 5.82
CA PHE A 212 17.83 9.77 4.55
C PHE A 212 16.67 10.22 3.65
N ASP A 213 16.97 10.48 2.38
CA ASP A 213 16.07 11.17 1.48
C ASP A 213 15.52 10.21 0.41
N CYS A 214 14.21 10.21 0.19
CA CYS A 214 13.51 9.45 -0.83
C CYS A 214 13.11 10.36 -1.99
N GLU A 215 13.98 10.43 -3.01
CA GLU A 215 13.81 11.27 -4.21
C GLU A 215 12.47 11.07 -4.94
N GLN A 216 11.91 9.85 -4.90
CA GLN A 216 10.73 9.43 -5.66
C GLN A 216 9.48 9.17 -4.79
N CYS A 217 9.51 9.56 -3.51
CA CYS A 217 8.33 9.45 -2.65
C CYS A 217 7.38 10.64 -2.85
N ARG A 218 6.06 10.37 -2.84
CA ARG A 218 5.01 11.38 -2.93
C ARG A 218 4.62 11.88 -1.52
N ILE A 219 3.97 13.05 -1.47
CA ILE A 219 3.45 13.64 -0.23
C ILE A 219 1.95 13.38 -0.12
N GLY A 220 1.55 12.72 0.97
CA GLY A 220 0.17 12.42 1.32
C GLY A 220 -0.46 11.33 0.45
N ASP A 221 -0.74 10.19 1.08
CA ASP A 221 -1.49 9.06 0.51
C ASP A 221 -2.15 8.27 1.65
N ASP A 222 -2.93 7.22 1.34
CA ASP A 222 -3.47 6.31 2.36
C ASP A 222 -2.40 5.36 2.93
N VAL A 223 -1.48 4.90 2.07
CA VAL A 223 -0.34 4.06 2.45
C VAL A 223 0.73 4.92 3.14
N LYS A 224 0.60 5.06 4.46
CA LYS A 224 1.48 5.89 5.29
C LYS A 224 2.97 5.47 5.25
N GLY A 225 3.30 4.22 4.95
CA GLY A 225 4.63 3.64 5.15
C GLY A 225 4.79 3.07 6.56
N GLY A 226 6.00 3.03 7.09
CA GLY A 226 6.21 2.66 8.50
C GLY A 226 7.64 2.86 8.95
N ILE A 227 7.84 2.93 10.26
CA ILE A 227 9.17 2.93 10.87
C ILE A 227 9.10 2.28 12.26
N ASP A 228 10.17 1.58 12.63
CA ASP A 228 10.33 1.02 13.98
C ASP A 228 11.82 0.99 14.37
N ILE A 229 12.12 0.99 15.67
CA ILE A 229 13.46 1.11 16.24
C ILE A 229 13.72 0.04 17.32
N SER A 230 14.92 -0.55 17.33
CA SER A 230 15.29 -1.50 18.38
C SER A 230 15.33 -0.82 19.75
N GLY A 231 15.14 -1.59 20.83
CA GLY A 231 15.03 -1.06 22.19
C GLY A 231 16.24 -0.25 22.67
N ASP A 232 17.44 -0.59 22.18
CA ASP A 232 18.71 0.12 22.43
C ASP A 232 18.98 1.31 21.46
N GLY A 233 18.03 1.59 20.59
CA GLY A 233 18.10 2.60 19.54
C GLY A 233 19.11 2.30 18.42
N SER A 234 19.71 1.10 18.34
CA SER A 234 20.82 0.82 17.41
C SER A 234 20.40 0.50 15.98
N LYS A 235 19.22 -0.08 15.77
CA LYS A 235 18.68 -0.49 14.48
C LYS A 235 17.35 0.18 14.20
N ILE A 236 17.17 0.65 12.98
CA ILE A 236 15.93 1.27 12.51
C ILE A 236 15.49 0.51 11.26
N ILE A 237 14.25 0.04 11.21
CA ILE A 237 13.63 -0.49 10.00
C ILE A 237 12.62 0.54 9.49
N ALA A 238 12.60 0.82 8.19
CA ALA A 238 11.67 1.77 7.60
C ALA A 238 11.15 1.30 6.23
N ALA A 239 9.88 1.60 5.95
CA ALA A 239 9.23 1.41 4.66
C ALA A 239 8.87 2.76 4.02
N PHE A 240 9.29 2.95 2.77
CA PHE A 240 9.18 4.20 2.01
C PHE A 240 9.05 3.93 0.51
N GLY A 241 7.97 4.41 -0.10
CA GLY A 241 7.55 3.96 -1.43
C GLY A 241 7.42 2.44 -1.47
N GLU A 242 7.97 1.81 -2.51
CA GLU A 242 7.97 0.35 -2.68
C GLU A 242 9.19 -0.37 -2.05
N ARG A 243 9.86 0.28 -1.08
CA ARG A 243 11.15 -0.15 -0.55
C ARG A 243 11.12 -0.26 0.98
N ILE A 244 11.87 -1.24 1.49
CA ILE A 244 12.11 -1.43 2.91
C ILE A 244 13.62 -1.42 3.15
N ALA A 245 14.09 -0.68 4.14
CA ALA A 245 15.52 -0.61 4.45
C ALA A 245 15.79 -0.70 5.95
N LEU A 246 16.89 -1.39 6.28
CA LEU A 246 17.48 -1.42 7.62
C LEU A 246 18.60 -0.38 7.69
N PHE A 247 18.59 0.44 8.73
CA PHE A 247 19.66 1.39 9.07
C PHE A 247 20.34 1.00 10.37
N ASP A 248 21.57 1.47 10.55
CA ASP A 248 22.26 1.49 11.84
C ASP A 248 22.27 2.93 12.35
N LYS A 249 22.10 3.16 13.66
CA LYS A 249 22.08 4.54 14.21
C LYS A 249 23.30 5.39 13.87
N SER A 250 24.44 4.76 13.55
CA SER A 250 25.67 5.46 13.14
C SER A 250 25.68 5.96 11.69
N SER A 251 24.70 5.61 10.84
CA SER A 251 24.70 6.04 9.43
C SER A 251 23.31 6.09 8.79
N ASN A 252 23.07 7.13 8.00
CA ASN A 252 21.95 7.19 7.05
C ASN A 252 22.14 6.30 5.81
N LYS A 253 23.28 5.60 5.68
CA LYS A 253 23.43 4.58 4.62
C LYS A 253 22.77 3.29 5.09
N PRO A 254 21.79 2.74 4.35
CA PRO A 254 21.18 1.47 4.70
C PRO A 254 22.22 0.36 4.83
N VAL A 255 22.07 -0.46 5.87
CA VAL A 255 22.72 -1.76 6.01
C VAL A 255 22.30 -2.69 4.86
N TRP A 256 21.04 -2.59 4.44
CA TRP A 256 20.49 -3.18 3.22
C TRP A 256 19.19 -2.50 2.78
N ILE A 257 18.77 -2.72 1.53
CA ILE A 257 17.48 -2.26 0.97
C ILE A 257 16.81 -3.41 0.21
N TYR A 258 15.62 -3.82 0.65
CA TYR A 258 14.73 -4.68 -0.12
C TYR A 258 13.86 -3.83 -1.05
N LYS A 259 13.82 -4.16 -2.34
CA LYS A 259 13.22 -3.35 -3.42
C LYS A 259 11.97 -3.96 -4.05
N GLU A 260 11.55 -5.13 -3.58
CA GLU A 260 10.45 -5.93 -4.14
C GLU A 260 9.25 -5.96 -3.18
N ALA A 261 9.14 -4.99 -2.26
CA ALA A 261 8.12 -4.99 -1.21
C ALA A 261 6.71 -4.66 -1.72
N GLY A 262 6.64 -3.85 -2.79
CA GLY A 262 5.42 -3.10 -3.11
C GLY A 262 5.08 -2.07 -2.03
N ASN A 263 3.88 -1.50 -2.11
CA ASN A 263 3.37 -0.58 -1.10
C ASN A 263 3.32 -1.24 0.28
N SER A 264 3.69 -0.51 1.33
CA SER A 264 3.85 -1.07 2.69
C SER A 264 3.12 -0.22 3.74
N TYR A 265 2.24 -0.84 4.53
CA TYR A 265 1.42 -0.16 5.55
C TYR A 265 2.08 -0.04 6.92
N ASN A 266 2.97 -0.96 7.27
CA ASN A 266 3.77 -0.85 8.49
C ASN A 266 5.00 -1.78 8.48
N VAL A 267 5.91 -1.55 9.42
CA VAL A 267 7.07 -2.40 9.74
C VAL A 267 7.16 -2.62 11.25
N ALA A 268 7.92 -3.63 11.67
CA ALA A 268 8.25 -3.85 13.08
C ALA A 268 9.65 -4.49 13.24
N ILE A 269 10.34 -4.25 14.35
CA ILE A 269 11.66 -4.80 14.70
C ILE A 269 11.65 -5.43 16.10
N SER A 270 12.39 -6.53 16.28
CA SER A 270 12.57 -7.12 17.61
C SER A 270 13.40 -6.17 18.49
N LYS A 271 13.20 -6.23 19.81
CA LYS A 271 13.84 -5.34 20.80
C LYS A 271 15.37 -5.40 20.75
N ASP A 272 15.92 -6.56 20.40
CA ASP A 272 17.35 -6.83 20.21
C ASP A 272 17.89 -6.50 18.80
N GLY A 273 17.02 -6.02 17.90
CA GLY A 273 17.32 -5.67 16.51
C GLY A 273 17.72 -6.84 15.62
N ASN A 274 17.44 -8.09 16.00
CA ASN A 274 17.79 -9.30 15.23
C ASN A 274 16.81 -9.64 14.10
N TYR A 275 15.51 -9.39 14.29
CA TYR A 275 14.45 -9.73 13.35
C TYR A 275 13.59 -8.52 13.00
N MET A 276 13.14 -8.45 11.76
CA MET A 276 12.32 -7.35 11.26
C MET A 276 11.25 -7.89 10.33
N ALA A 277 10.04 -7.36 10.40
CA ALA A 277 8.98 -7.71 9.48
C ALA A 277 8.31 -6.47 8.86
N ALA A 278 7.58 -6.69 7.77
CA ALA A 278 6.79 -5.68 7.09
C ALA A 278 5.42 -6.23 6.68
N ALA A 279 4.41 -5.35 6.71
CA ALA A 279 3.07 -5.57 6.21
C ALA A 279 2.91 -4.81 4.87
N THR A 280 2.63 -5.55 3.79
CA THR A 280 2.54 -4.99 2.43
C THR A 280 1.14 -5.09 1.82
N ALA A 281 0.93 -4.30 0.77
CA ALA A 281 -0.33 -4.08 0.08
C ALA A 281 -0.14 -4.07 -1.43
N GLY A 282 -1.19 -4.43 -2.16
CA GLY A 282 -1.22 -4.41 -3.62
C GLY A 282 -2.48 -5.05 -4.17
N ASP A 283 -2.30 -5.93 -5.15
CA ASP A 283 -3.37 -6.55 -5.92
C ASP A 283 -3.52 -8.01 -5.48
N GLU A 284 -4.74 -8.46 -5.17
CA GLU A 284 -5.05 -9.85 -4.79
C GLU A 284 -4.58 -10.87 -5.85
N SER A 285 -4.57 -10.49 -7.13
CA SER A 285 -4.06 -11.33 -8.22
C SER A 285 -2.53 -11.39 -8.29
N ASN A 286 -1.82 -10.47 -7.64
CA ASN A 286 -0.36 -10.44 -7.57
C ASN A 286 0.14 -11.12 -6.29
N LEU A 287 0.58 -12.37 -6.45
CA LEU A 287 1.17 -13.22 -5.41
C LEU A 287 2.44 -12.63 -4.74
N ASN A 288 3.05 -11.59 -5.32
CA ASN A 288 4.18 -10.86 -4.73
C ASN A 288 3.76 -9.56 -4.01
N SER A 289 2.46 -9.38 -3.76
CA SER A 289 1.91 -8.31 -2.91
C SER A 289 1.02 -8.90 -1.82
N ASN A 290 0.41 -8.08 -0.97
CA ASN A 290 -0.37 -8.52 0.20
C ASN A 290 0.43 -9.47 1.11
N LEU A 291 1.68 -9.09 1.42
CA LEU A 291 2.64 -9.95 2.10
C LEU A 291 2.83 -9.55 3.58
N ILE A 292 3.02 -10.55 4.44
CA ILE A 292 3.96 -10.42 5.54
C ILE A 292 5.31 -10.95 5.06
N ILE A 293 6.35 -10.17 5.29
CA ILE A 293 7.74 -10.52 4.96
C ILE A 293 8.57 -10.47 6.24
N LEU A 294 9.39 -11.49 6.52
CA LEU A 294 10.30 -11.52 7.67
C LEU A 294 11.76 -11.55 7.21
N TRP A 295 12.63 -10.77 7.86
CA TRP A 295 14.08 -10.77 7.71
C TRP A 295 14.81 -11.04 9.03
N SER A 296 16.08 -11.41 8.94
CA SER A 296 17.04 -11.17 10.02
C SER A 296 17.97 -10.02 9.65
N LYS A 297 18.57 -9.35 10.64
CA LYS A 297 19.51 -8.23 10.43
C LYS A 297 20.72 -8.52 9.54
N LYS A 298 21.00 -9.78 9.23
CA LYS A 298 22.17 -10.23 8.48
C LYS A 298 21.99 -10.22 6.95
N SER A 299 20.77 -10.10 6.42
CA SER A 299 20.54 -10.19 4.98
C SER A 299 19.30 -9.43 4.51
N GLU A 300 19.39 -8.86 3.31
CA GLU A 300 18.26 -8.31 2.55
C GLU A 300 17.29 -9.39 2.03
N LYS A 301 17.73 -10.66 2.03
CA LYS A 301 16.89 -11.79 1.63
C LYS A 301 15.93 -12.13 2.76
N PRO A 302 14.61 -12.18 2.50
CA PRO A 302 13.65 -12.66 3.49
C PRO A 302 14.01 -14.05 4.02
N LEU A 303 13.81 -14.26 5.32
CA LEU A 303 13.76 -15.61 5.91
C LEU A 303 12.58 -16.37 5.32
N TRP A 304 11.42 -15.69 5.20
CA TRP A 304 10.23 -16.18 4.53
C TRP A 304 9.26 -15.05 4.18
N GLN A 305 8.26 -15.39 3.37
CA GLN A 305 7.12 -14.54 2.99
C GLN A 305 5.82 -15.34 3.13
N TYR A 306 4.72 -14.64 3.42
CA TYR A 306 3.35 -15.18 3.43
C TYR A 306 2.41 -14.21 2.72
N HIS A 307 1.68 -14.70 1.72
CA HIS A 307 0.68 -13.96 0.96
C HIS A 307 -0.73 -14.25 1.51
N ALA A 308 -1.52 -13.20 1.72
CA ALA A 308 -2.94 -13.27 2.06
C ALA A 308 -3.80 -12.66 0.94
N SER A 309 -5.08 -13.01 0.90
CA SER A 309 -6.01 -12.47 -0.11
C SER A 309 -6.31 -10.97 0.05
N GLY A 310 -6.11 -10.40 1.25
CA GLY A 310 -6.24 -8.96 1.51
C GLY A 310 -4.93 -8.32 1.98
N ASN A 311 -4.79 -7.02 1.76
CA ASN A 311 -3.66 -6.20 2.22
C ASN A 311 -3.35 -6.44 3.71
N PHE A 312 -2.08 -6.53 4.09
CA PHE A 312 -1.72 -6.46 5.51
C PHE A 312 -1.64 -5.00 5.97
N HIS A 313 -2.46 -4.62 6.95
CA HIS A 313 -2.55 -3.24 7.46
C HIS A 313 -1.59 -2.96 8.63
N ASP A 314 -1.13 -4.00 9.32
CA ASP A 314 -0.22 -3.88 10.48
C ASP A 314 0.59 -5.17 10.67
N VAL A 315 1.74 -5.03 11.33
CA VAL A 315 2.64 -6.12 11.74
C VAL A 315 3.24 -5.79 13.11
N SER A 316 3.50 -6.80 13.94
CA SER A 316 4.10 -6.65 15.27
C SER A 316 4.86 -7.93 15.65
N LEU A 317 5.98 -7.78 16.36
CA LEU A 317 6.86 -8.88 16.80
C LEU A 317 6.81 -9.03 18.33
N SER A 318 7.06 -10.24 18.84
CA SER A 318 7.48 -10.43 20.22
C SER A 318 8.87 -9.81 20.46
N ASP A 319 9.25 -9.53 21.71
CA ASP A 319 10.50 -8.81 22.05
C ASP A 319 11.76 -9.44 21.43
N ASN A 320 11.78 -10.78 21.35
CA ASN A 320 12.86 -11.57 20.77
C ASN A 320 12.67 -11.92 19.28
N GLY A 321 11.52 -11.57 18.70
CA GLY A 321 11.14 -11.89 17.32
C GLY A 321 10.69 -13.34 17.07
N ASP A 322 10.56 -14.19 18.10
CA ASP A 322 10.10 -15.59 17.96
C ASP A 322 8.69 -15.70 17.37
N PHE A 323 7.84 -14.69 17.60
CA PHE A 323 6.46 -14.65 17.12
C PHE A 323 6.18 -13.36 16.36
N ILE A 324 5.40 -13.49 15.29
CA ILE A 324 5.01 -12.38 14.41
C ILE A 324 3.50 -12.41 14.27
N THR A 325 2.84 -11.30 14.56
CA THR A 325 1.42 -11.10 14.28
C THR A 325 1.22 -10.07 13.17
N GLY A 326 0.10 -10.16 12.46
CA GLY A 326 -0.34 -9.10 11.56
C GLY A 326 -1.82 -9.23 11.21
N SER A 327 -2.41 -8.16 10.71
CA SER A 327 -3.85 -8.06 10.43
C SER A 327 -4.15 -7.65 8.99
N THR A 328 -5.23 -8.18 8.44
CA THR A 328 -5.59 -7.99 7.02
C THR A 328 -6.86 -7.15 6.82
N GLY A 329 -6.85 -6.39 5.73
CA GLY A 329 -8.02 -5.71 5.17
C GLY A 329 -8.93 -6.65 4.39
N CYS A 330 -9.87 -6.07 3.66
CA CYS A 330 -10.76 -6.80 2.76
C CYS A 330 -9.97 -7.43 1.58
N PRO A 331 -10.39 -8.60 1.06
CA PRO A 331 -11.52 -9.43 1.50
C PRO A 331 -11.26 -10.32 2.73
N ASP A 332 -10.01 -10.43 3.21
CA ASP A 332 -9.61 -11.45 4.19
C ASP A 332 -10.10 -11.17 5.62
N ARG A 333 -9.80 -9.98 6.18
CA ARG A 333 -10.34 -9.44 7.45
C ARG A 333 -10.02 -10.30 8.69
N ARG A 334 -8.78 -10.76 8.80
CA ARG A 334 -8.30 -11.66 9.86
C ARG A 334 -7.13 -11.05 10.63
N PHE A 335 -6.74 -11.72 11.70
CA PHE A 335 -5.35 -11.66 12.18
C PHE A 335 -4.68 -13.03 12.02
N TYR A 336 -3.35 -12.98 11.96
CA TYR A 336 -2.48 -14.14 11.83
C TYR A 336 -1.42 -14.12 12.93
N LEU A 337 -1.00 -15.31 13.38
CA LEU A 337 0.18 -15.52 14.20
C LEU A 337 1.12 -16.48 13.48
N PHE A 338 2.40 -16.15 13.39
CA PHE A 338 3.46 -16.97 12.81
C PHE A 338 4.56 -17.24 13.83
N SER A 339 5.30 -18.32 13.59
CA SER A 339 6.59 -18.59 14.23
C SER A 339 7.71 -17.98 13.38
N GLN A 340 8.76 -17.49 14.02
CA GLN A 340 9.95 -16.93 13.37
C GLN A 340 10.57 -17.90 12.34
N ASP A 341 10.44 -19.21 12.55
CA ASP A 341 10.98 -20.27 11.69
C ASP A 341 10.03 -20.77 10.59
N SER A 342 8.80 -20.26 10.49
CA SER A 342 7.81 -20.76 9.51
C SER A 342 6.80 -19.73 9.02
N ASN A 343 6.63 -19.67 7.70
CA ASN A 343 5.51 -18.95 7.07
C ASN A 343 4.18 -19.71 7.11
N LYS A 344 4.09 -20.84 7.82
CA LYS A 344 2.80 -21.47 8.11
C LYS A 344 2.21 -20.79 9.35
N PRO A 345 1.00 -20.22 9.27
CA PRO A 345 0.39 -19.58 10.42
C PRO A 345 0.13 -20.59 11.53
N LEU A 346 0.57 -20.26 12.74
CA LEU A 346 0.17 -20.92 13.99
C LEU A 346 -1.31 -20.63 14.29
N ILE A 347 -1.74 -19.40 14.03
CA ILE A 347 -3.15 -18.97 14.08
C ILE A 347 -3.47 -18.29 12.75
N LYS A 348 -4.58 -18.71 12.14
CA LYS A 348 -5.33 -17.91 11.16
C LYS A 348 -6.73 -17.75 11.75
N SER A 349 -7.09 -16.55 12.19
CA SER A 349 -8.40 -16.33 12.80
C SER A 349 -9.53 -16.55 11.79
N ASP A 350 -10.76 -16.73 12.26
CA ASP A 350 -11.93 -16.46 11.41
C ASP A 350 -12.01 -14.96 11.07
N PRO A 351 -12.75 -14.56 10.01
CA PRO A 351 -12.97 -13.15 9.72
C PRO A 351 -13.66 -12.49 10.91
N LEU A 352 -13.08 -11.42 11.46
CA LEU A 352 -13.55 -10.83 12.71
C LEU A 352 -14.74 -9.87 12.53
N THR A 353 -15.04 -9.52 11.27
CA THR A 353 -16.08 -8.58 10.85
C THR A 353 -16.88 -9.19 9.70
N ARG A 354 -18.04 -8.60 9.38
CA ARG A 354 -18.83 -9.01 8.20
C ARG A 354 -18.22 -8.47 6.91
N ASP A 355 -17.85 -7.18 6.88
CA ASP A 355 -17.49 -6.43 5.66
C ASP A 355 -16.30 -5.46 5.81
N SER A 356 -15.62 -5.42 6.96
CA SER A 356 -14.70 -4.32 7.34
C SER A 356 -13.27 -4.78 7.67
N PRO A 357 -12.22 -3.98 7.45
CA PRO A 357 -10.85 -4.36 7.78
C PRO A 357 -10.59 -4.70 9.26
N VAL A 358 -9.53 -5.49 9.50
CA VAL A 358 -8.86 -5.59 10.80
C VAL A 358 -7.59 -4.74 10.74
N HIS A 359 -7.59 -3.61 11.45
CA HIS A 359 -6.61 -2.54 11.23
C HIS A 359 -5.32 -2.69 12.04
N ARG A 360 -5.40 -3.31 13.23
CA ARG A 360 -4.26 -3.50 14.13
C ARG A 360 -4.29 -4.90 14.73
N ALA A 361 -3.12 -5.52 14.85
CA ALA A 361 -2.89 -6.68 15.69
C ALA A 361 -1.53 -6.52 16.38
N LYS A 362 -1.52 -6.47 17.71
CA LYS A 362 -0.32 -6.27 18.55
C LYS A 362 -0.12 -7.44 19.48
N ILE A 363 1.12 -7.85 19.69
CA ILE A 363 1.50 -9.07 20.44
C ILE A 363 2.30 -8.73 21.70
N SER A 364 2.16 -9.53 22.76
CA SER A 364 2.96 -9.38 23.98
C SER A 364 4.42 -9.82 23.78
N ALA A 365 5.32 -9.35 24.64
CA ALA A 365 6.76 -9.63 24.56
C ALA A 365 7.12 -11.13 24.54
N ASP A 366 6.30 -11.96 25.18
CA ASP A 366 6.42 -13.42 25.28
C ASP A 366 5.63 -14.18 24.20
N GLY A 367 4.89 -13.48 23.35
CA GLY A 367 4.00 -14.07 22.35
C GLY A 367 2.75 -14.73 22.91
N ALA A 368 2.41 -14.55 24.19
CA ALA A 368 1.28 -15.23 24.83
C ALA A 368 -0.10 -14.64 24.49
N PHE A 369 -0.18 -13.34 24.20
CA PHE A 369 -1.43 -12.62 23.94
C PHE A 369 -1.35 -11.76 22.67
N ILE A 370 -2.47 -11.67 21.96
CA ILE A 370 -2.66 -10.83 20.77
C ILE A 370 -3.90 -9.96 20.98
N ALA A 371 -3.72 -8.64 20.97
CA ALA A 371 -4.81 -7.67 21.00
C ALA A 371 -5.10 -7.18 19.57
N VAL A 372 -6.39 -7.11 19.21
CA VAL A 372 -6.82 -6.87 17.82
C VAL A 372 -7.89 -5.77 17.74
N GLY A 373 -7.74 -4.85 16.80
CA GLY A 373 -8.66 -3.74 16.53
C GLY A 373 -9.35 -3.90 15.18
N SER A 374 -10.66 -3.68 15.14
CA SER A 374 -11.51 -3.81 13.93
C SER A 374 -12.22 -2.51 13.57
N GLU A 375 -12.49 -2.34 12.29
CA GLU A 375 -13.17 -1.16 11.72
C GLU A 375 -14.70 -1.33 11.65
N ALA A 376 -15.36 -0.24 11.22
CA ALA A 376 -16.79 0.03 10.89
C ALA A 376 -17.79 -1.14 10.83
N ASP A 377 -19.08 -0.85 11.07
CA ASP A 377 -20.20 -1.83 11.19
C ASP A 377 -20.06 -2.86 12.34
N ALA A 378 -18.84 -3.18 12.78
CA ALA A 378 -18.55 -4.20 13.78
C ALA A 378 -17.38 -3.82 14.71
N GLY A 379 -17.03 -2.54 14.77
CA GLY A 379 -15.89 -2.01 15.52
C GLY A 379 -15.80 -2.57 16.94
N ALA A 380 -14.63 -3.10 17.28
CA ALA A 380 -14.38 -3.81 18.52
C ALA A 380 -12.89 -3.96 18.82
N VAL A 381 -12.60 -4.07 20.11
CA VAL A 381 -11.34 -4.55 20.67
C VAL A 381 -11.50 -6.03 21.02
N PHE A 382 -10.55 -6.86 20.62
CA PHE A 382 -10.49 -8.27 20.98
C PHE A 382 -9.18 -8.58 21.70
N LEU A 383 -9.20 -9.60 22.56
CA LEU A 383 -8.01 -10.23 23.11
C LEU A 383 -8.05 -11.74 22.81
N PHE A 384 -6.96 -12.25 22.22
CA PHE A 384 -6.74 -13.66 21.94
C PHE A 384 -5.53 -14.17 22.71
N ALA A 385 -5.58 -15.44 23.11
CA ALA A 385 -4.42 -16.17 23.59
C ALA A 385 -3.69 -16.86 22.42
N LYS A 386 -2.42 -17.21 22.65
CA LYS A 386 -1.52 -17.93 21.73
C LYS A 386 -2.06 -19.26 21.18
N ASP A 387 -3.04 -19.88 21.83
CA ASP A 387 -3.71 -21.10 21.36
C ASP A 387 -4.84 -20.84 20.36
N GLY A 388 -5.10 -19.57 20.02
CA GLY A 388 -6.22 -19.14 19.17
C GLY A 388 -7.52 -18.87 19.93
N GLY A 389 -7.57 -19.13 21.25
CA GLY A 389 -8.74 -18.87 22.07
C GLY A 389 -9.02 -17.37 22.22
N GLN A 390 -10.21 -16.92 21.81
CA GLN A 390 -10.67 -15.56 22.12
C GLN A 390 -10.94 -15.45 23.62
N VAL A 391 -10.11 -14.68 24.33
CA VAL A 391 -10.25 -14.43 25.78
C VAL A 391 -11.48 -13.56 26.03
N TRP A 392 -11.64 -12.48 25.25
CA TRP A 392 -12.84 -11.64 25.25
C TRP A 392 -12.94 -10.75 24.00
N LYS A 393 -14.12 -10.14 23.85
CA LYS A 393 -14.44 -9.07 22.88
C LYS A 393 -15.12 -7.91 23.62
N PHE A 394 -14.76 -6.68 23.29
CA PHE A 394 -15.46 -5.46 23.66
C PHE A 394 -15.89 -4.73 22.37
N PRO A 395 -17.19 -4.76 22.02
CA PRO A 395 -17.73 -3.93 20.94
C PRO A 395 -17.68 -2.45 21.32
N THR A 396 -17.26 -1.58 20.40
CA THR A 396 -17.26 -0.13 20.62
C THR A 396 -18.68 0.43 20.56
N LEU A 397 -18.87 1.62 21.13
CA LEU A 397 -20.14 2.33 20.99
C LEU A 397 -20.42 2.60 19.51
N GLN A 398 -21.64 2.29 19.06
CA GLN A 398 -22.08 2.43 17.66
C GLN A 398 -21.23 1.66 16.61
N GLY A 399 -20.33 0.77 17.03
CA GLY A 399 -19.42 0.05 16.12
C GLY A 399 -18.30 0.92 15.54
N SER A 400 -17.96 2.03 16.21
CA SER A 400 -16.87 2.94 15.81
C SER A 400 -15.52 2.22 15.60
N SER A 401 -14.83 2.60 14.53
CA SER A 401 -13.58 1.99 14.06
C SER A 401 -12.44 2.09 15.07
N VAL A 402 -11.84 0.95 15.43
CA VAL A 402 -10.63 0.84 16.27
C VAL A 402 -9.40 0.74 15.37
N ARG A 403 -8.92 1.90 14.88
CA ARG A 403 -7.70 2.00 14.06
C ARG A 403 -6.44 2.26 14.89
N ALA A 404 -6.60 2.66 16.14
CA ALA A 404 -5.51 2.92 17.06
C ALA A 404 -5.60 1.93 18.25
N LEU A 405 -4.61 1.04 18.39
CA LEU A 405 -4.54 0.05 19.47
C LEU A 405 -3.09 -0.35 19.76
N ASN A 406 -2.74 -0.49 21.04
CA ASN A 406 -1.50 -1.14 21.46
C ASN A 406 -1.66 -2.02 22.72
N LEU A 407 -0.73 -2.96 22.92
CA LEU A 407 -0.69 -3.97 23.99
C LEU A 407 0.63 -3.83 24.76
N THR A 408 0.58 -3.74 26.09
CA THR A 408 1.81 -3.61 26.88
C THR A 408 2.69 -4.86 26.74
N PRO A 409 4.05 -4.75 26.81
CA PRO A 409 4.96 -5.90 26.69
C PRO A 409 4.61 -7.07 27.63
N SER A 410 4.15 -6.73 28.83
CA SER A 410 3.67 -7.68 29.86
C SER A 410 2.39 -8.45 29.51
N GLY A 411 1.73 -8.15 28.39
CA GLY A 411 0.42 -8.69 28.00
C GLY A 411 -0.72 -8.27 28.93
N ARG A 412 -0.50 -7.37 29.91
CA ARG A 412 -1.45 -7.07 30.97
C ARG A 412 -2.48 -6.00 30.61
N TYR A 413 -2.11 -4.98 29.83
CA TYR A 413 -3.00 -3.88 29.51
C TYR A 413 -3.09 -3.62 28.02
N ILE A 414 -4.27 -3.22 27.56
CA ILE A 414 -4.55 -2.86 26.17
C ILE A 414 -4.99 -1.40 26.15
N GLY A 415 -4.30 -0.57 25.37
CA GLY A 415 -4.75 0.77 25.01
C GLY A 415 -5.50 0.71 23.69
N ALA A 416 -6.65 1.38 23.59
CA ALA A 416 -7.39 1.49 22.33
C ALA A 416 -8.08 2.85 22.21
N ALA A 417 -8.16 3.37 20.98
CA ALA A 417 -8.91 4.59 20.67
C ALA A 417 -9.68 4.42 19.37
N THR A 418 -10.72 5.24 19.24
CA THR A 418 -11.75 5.13 18.22
C THR A 418 -11.88 6.40 17.39
N PHE A 419 -12.41 6.26 16.18
CA PHE A 419 -12.68 7.39 15.30
C PHE A 419 -13.86 8.27 15.76
N ASP A 420 -14.62 7.83 16.76
CA ASP A 420 -15.62 8.64 17.48
C ASP A 420 -15.01 9.45 18.64
N GLY A 421 -13.72 9.26 18.98
CA GLY A 421 -13.05 9.98 20.07
C GLY A 421 -13.18 9.35 21.46
N ASP A 422 -13.64 8.10 21.55
CA ASP A 422 -13.42 7.30 22.77
C ASP A 422 -11.98 6.79 22.83
N ALA A 423 -11.38 6.85 24.01
CA ALA A 423 -10.09 6.25 24.36
C ALA A 423 -10.25 5.38 25.62
N TYR A 424 -9.59 4.22 25.65
CA TYR A 424 -9.79 3.17 26.66
C TYR A 424 -8.46 2.54 27.12
N ILE A 425 -8.43 2.12 28.39
CA ILE A 425 -7.45 1.15 28.92
C ILE A 425 -8.22 -0.07 29.45
N PHE A 426 -7.84 -1.26 29.00
CA PHE A 426 -8.34 -2.56 29.48
C PHE A 426 -7.28 -3.27 30.31
N GLU A 427 -7.70 -4.17 31.21
CA GLU A 427 -6.83 -5.17 31.85
C GLU A 427 -7.14 -6.54 31.24
N LYS A 428 -6.13 -7.37 31.00
CA LYS A 428 -6.26 -8.62 30.22
C LYS A 428 -7.36 -9.58 30.69
N ASP A 429 -7.70 -9.57 31.98
CA ASP A 429 -8.71 -10.43 32.59
C ASP A 429 -10.11 -9.79 32.62
N ARG A 430 -10.33 -8.66 31.93
CA ARG A 430 -11.58 -7.90 31.92
C ARG A 430 -11.99 -7.49 30.51
N ASN A 431 -13.21 -7.83 30.13
CA ASN A 431 -13.84 -7.42 28.87
C ASN A 431 -14.44 -6.00 28.89
N ASN A 432 -14.16 -5.20 29.92
CA ASN A 432 -14.64 -3.82 30.09
C ASN A 432 -13.46 -2.93 30.46
N PRO A 433 -13.44 -1.66 30.01
CA PRO A 433 -12.32 -0.75 30.28
C PRO A 433 -12.22 -0.42 31.77
N ILE A 434 -10.99 -0.43 32.30
CA ILE A 434 -10.68 0.01 33.67
C ILE A 434 -10.55 1.53 33.78
N ALA A 435 -10.18 2.19 32.67
CA ALA A 435 -10.23 3.63 32.49
C ALA A 435 -10.69 3.97 31.07
N GLY A 436 -11.34 5.11 30.90
CA GLY A 436 -11.82 5.55 29.59
C GLY A 436 -12.21 7.03 29.58
N TRP A 437 -12.09 7.64 28.41
CA TRP A 437 -12.30 9.06 28.16
C TRP A 437 -13.01 9.27 26.83
N LYS A 438 -13.72 10.39 26.71
CA LYS A 438 -14.36 10.84 25.48
C LYS A 438 -13.86 12.24 25.13
N VAL A 439 -13.40 12.43 23.91
CA VAL A 439 -13.10 13.72 23.29
C VAL A 439 -13.99 13.93 22.07
N ASN A 440 -14.00 15.14 21.52
CA ASN A 440 -14.88 15.52 20.41
C ASN A 440 -14.10 15.63 19.09
N ALA A 441 -13.36 14.57 18.76
CA ALA A 441 -12.48 14.46 17.60
C ALA A 441 -12.23 13.00 17.25
N SER A 442 -11.88 12.69 16.00
CA SER A 442 -11.43 11.35 15.62
C SER A 442 -9.98 11.15 16.06
N LEU A 443 -9.69 10.02 16.73
CA LEU A 443 -8.35 9.67 17.22
C LEU A 443 -7.68 8.68 16.26
N GLY A 444 -6.62 9.13 15.59
CA GLY A 444 -5.87 8.34 14.60
C GLY A 444 -4.65 7.62 15.16
N GLY A 445 -3.94 8.27 16.10
CA GLY A 445 -2.73 7.74 16.74
C GLY A 445 -2.95 7.45 18.22
N ILE A 446 -2.33 6.39 18.73
CA ILE A 446 -2.36 6.02 20.15
C ILE A 446 -1.07 5.31 20.56
N ASP A 447 -0.70 5.43 21.83
CA ASP A 447 0.09 4.42 22.50
C ASP A 447 -0.22 4.33 24.02
N ILE A 448 0.16 3.22 24.66
CA ILE A 448 0.01 2.95 26.10
C ILE A 448 1.38 2.69 26.75
N ALA A 449 1.64 3.30 27.90
CA ALA A 449 2.88 3.05 28.64
C ALA A 449 3.00 1.57 29.08
N ASP A 450 4.22 1.02 29.12
CA ASP A 450 4.50 -0.40 29.44
C ASP A 450 3.89 -0.90 30.77
N ASP A 451 3.72 -0.02 31.76
CA ASP A 451 3.12 -0.30 33.07
C ASP A 451 1.59 -0.06 33.11
N GLY A 452 1.02 0.37 31.97
CA GLY A 452 -0.37 0.75 31.77
C GLY A 452 -0.81 1.99 32.55
N SER A 453 0.11 2.79 33.11
CA SER A 453 -0.23 3.92 33.99
C SER A 453 -0.92 5.07 33.25
N PHE A 454 -0.56 5.28 31.98
CA PHE A 454 -1.18 6.29 31.13
C PHE A 454 -1.27 5.84 29.67
N LEU A 455 -2.08 6.58 28.92
CA LEU A 455 -2.35 6.41 27.49
C LEU A 455 -2.13 7.76 26.79
N ALA A 456 -1.45 7.77 25.66
CA ALA A 456 -1.35 8.96 24.80
C ALA A 456 -2.18 8.75 23.53
N ALA A 457 -2.91 9.77 23.07
CA ALA A 457 -3.69 9.69 21.84
C ALA A 457 -3.71 11.03 21.08
N GLY A 458 -3.69 10.98 19.76
CA GLY A 458 -3.67 12.14 18.87
C GLY A 458 -4.87 12.15 17.92
N GLY A 459 -5.41 13.34 17.66
CA GLY A 459 -6.66 13.50 16.90
C GLY A 459 -6.70 14.63 15.86
N THR A 460 -7.85 14.69 15.17
CA THR A 460 -8.18 15.73 14.16
C THR A 460 -8.39 17.12 14.76
N ASP A 461 -8.52 17.25 16.07
CA ASP A 461 -8.57 18.52 16.81
C ASP A 461 -7.20 19.16 17.04
N LYS A 462 -6.12 18.52 16.57
CA LYS A 462 -4.73 18.99 16.69
C LYS A 462 -4.23 18.99 18.15
N ILE A 463 -4.79 18.11 18.99
CA ILE A 463 -4.39 17.94 20.39
C ILE A 463 -3.77 16.56 20.59
N LEU A 464 -2.60 16.54 21.24
CA LEU A 464 -2.07 15.32 21.87
C LEU A 464 -2.66 15.26 23.28
N TYR A 465 -3.47 14.25 23.51
CA TYR A 465 -4.00 13.90 24.81
C TYR A 465 -3.06 12.94 25.52
N ILE A 466 -2.84 13.17 26.81
CA ILE A 466 -2.18 12.22 27.70
C ILE A 466 -3.09 11.95 28.88
N PHE A 467 -3.67 10.75 28.92
CA PHE A 467 -4.70 10.31 29.85
C PHE A 467 -4.10 9.46 30.98
N GLU A 468 -4.28 9.91 32.23
CA GLU A 468 -3.79 9.22 33.42
C GLU A 468 -4.81 8.19 33.93
N ARG A 469 -4.47 6.88 33.93
CA ARG A 469 -5.39 5.79 34.27
C ARG A 469 -6.07 5.99 35.62
N ASP A 470 -5.27 6.25 36.65
CA ASP A 470 -5.70 6.14 38.05
C ASP A 470 -6.38 7.41 38.58
N THR A 471 -5.92 8.60 38.15
CA THR A 471 -6.56 9.89 38.47
C THR A 471 -7.69 10.26 37.50
N LYS A 472 -7.73 9.63 36.33
CA LYS A 472 -8.61 9.96 35.18
C LYS A 472 -8.46 11.38 34.65
N THR A 473 -7.39 12.09 35.01
CA THR A 473 -7.05 13.42 34.48
C THR A 473 -6.46 13.31 33.07
N LYS A 474 -6.46 14.42 32.34
CA LYS A 474 -5.76 14.54 31.05
C LYS A 474 -4.86 15.76 31.01
N THR A 475 -3.72 15.62 30.33
CA THR A 475 -2.89 16.73 29.84
C THR A 475 -3.15 16.90 28.35
N GLU A 476 -3.21 18.14 27.88
CA GLU A 476 -3.44 18.50 26.48
C GLU A 476 -2.24 19.29 25.96
N VAL A 477 -1.69 18.89 24.81
CA VAL A 477 -0.59 19.60 24.14
C VAL A 477 -1.01 19.91 22.71
N SER A 478 -1.04 21.20 22.34
CA SER A 478 -1.51 21.64 21.03
C SER A 478 -0.44 21.50 19.93
N PHE A 479 -0.91 21.18 18.72
CA PHE A 479 -0.13 21.05 17.49
C PHE A 479 -0.70 21.95 16.39
N SER A 480 0.09 22.17 15.34
CA SER A 480 -0.36 22.97 14.18
C SER A 480 -1.25 22.18 13.22
N GLU A 481 -1.20 20.85 13.24
CA GLU A 481 -1.88 19.93 12.33
C GLU A 481 -2.46 18.70 13.05
N TYR A 482 -3.26 17.89 12.35
CA TYR A 482 -3.84 16.66 12.94
C TYR A 482 -2.70 15.72 13.32
N ILE A 483 -2.85 15.03 14.45
CA ILE A 483 -1.86 14.07 14.91
C ILE A 483 -2.29 12.68 14.44
N GLU A 484 -1.44 11.97 13.70
CA GLU A 484 -1.75 10.63 13.17
C GLU A 484 -0.91 9.52 13.80
N GLU A 485 0.33 9.81 14.20
CA GLU A 485 1.21 8.83 14.88
C GLU A 485 1.53 9.32 16.29
N VAL A 486 1.54 8.38 17.25
CA VAL A 486 1.88 8.59 18.66
C VAL A 486 2.64 7.36 19.15
N ASP A 487 3.67 7.57 19.97
CA ASP A 487 4.49 6.51 20.55
C ASP A 487 5.04 6.93 21.92
N ILE A 488 5.20 5.99 22.86
CA ILE A 488 5.72 6.23 24.21
C ILE A 488 7.00 5.40 24.41
N SER A 489 8.10 6.07 24.77
CA SER A 489 9.33 5.35 25.14
C SER A 489 9.07 4.40 26.30
N GLY A 490 9.54 3.15 26.24
CA GLY A 490 9.25 2.10 27.25
C GLY A 490 9.53 2.48 28.72
N ASN A 491 10.41 3.46 28.98
CA ASN A 491 10.61 4.05 30.31
C ASN A 491 9.47 4.99 30.81
N GLY A 492 8.41 5.18 30.03
CA GLY A 492 7.23 6.01 30.31
C GLY A 492 7.47 7.53 30.33
N LYS A 493 8.68 8.02 30.04
CA LYS A 493 9.04 9.44 30.24
C LYS A 493 8.68 10.35 29.07
N TYR A 494 8.69 9.84 27.85
CA TYR A 494 8.53 10.65 26.64
C TYR A 494 7.40 10.14 25.77
N VAL A 495 6.66 11.08 25.18
CA VAL A 495 5.61 10.81 24.21
C VAL A 495 6.00 11.49 22.90
N ALA A 496 6.27 10.71 21.85
CA ALA A 496 6.47 11.23 20.50
C ALA A 496 5.11 11.39 19.80
N ALA A 497 5.02 12.36 18.90
CA ALA A 497 3.84 12.60 18.09
C ALA A 497 4.22 13.15 16.71
N GLY A 498 3.52 12.67 15.68
CA GLY A 498 3.71 13.04 14.28
C GLY A 498 2.40 13.44 13.63
N THR A 499 2.44 14.46 12.78
CA THR A 499 1.23 15.04 12.17
C THR A 499 1.09 14.72 10.68
N GLY A 500 -0.16 14.59 10.23
CA GLY A 500 -0.54 14.34 8.84
C GLY A 500 -1.97 13.81 8.73
N GLY A 501 -2.33 13.27 7.56
CA GLY A 501 -3.71 12.91 7.21
C GLY A 501 -3.96 11.45 6.82
N SER A 502 -2.92 10.61 6.76
CA SER A 502 -2.95 9.24 6.23
C SER A 502 -3.90 8.34 7.01
N ALA A 503 -3.82 8.36 8.34
CA ALA A 503 -4.67 7.53 9.22
C ALA A 503 -6.17 7.77 8.98
N TYR A 504 -6.53 8.99 8.55
CA TYR A 504 -7.89 9.50 8.45
C TYR A 504 -8.49 9.36 7.04
N PHE A 505 -7.73 8.89 6.05
CA PHE A 505 -8.05 9.03 4.62
C PHE A 505 -9.40 8.43 4.16
N PHE A 506 -9.86 7.37 4.83
CA PHE A 506 -10.98 6.54 4.35
C PHE A 506 -12.32 6.72 5.07
N GLU A 507 -12.34 7.34 6.24
CA GLU A 507 -13.56 7.40 7.05
C GLU A 507 -14.33 8.70 6.84
N THR A 508 -15.66 8.60 6.81
CA THR A 508 -16.52 9.78 6.72
C THR A 508 -16.60 10.43 8.10
N TYR A 509 -15.58 11.22 8.42
CA TYR A 509 -15.34 11.87 9.71
C TYR A 509 -16.60 12.16 10.52
N ILE A 510 -16.63 11.69 11.77
CA ILE A 510 -17.40 12.38 12.83
C ILE A 510 -16.58 13.60 13.28
N SER A 511 -16.25 14.47 12.31
CA SER A 511 -15.73 15.78 12.62
C SER A 511 -16.90 16.65 13.07
N GLN A 512 -16.64 17.56 14.01
CA GLN A 512 -17.53 18.68 14.28
C GLN A 512 -17.76 19.56 13.02
N ASP A 513 -17.00 19.33 11.95
CA ASP A 513 -17.00 20.08 10.70
C ASP A 513 -17.85 19.44 9.60
N ARG A 514 -18.37 18.22 9.79
CA ARG A 514 -19.26 17.57 8.82
C ARG A 514 -20.51 18.43 8.61
N GLY A 515 -20.84 18.70 7.35
CA GLY A 515 -21.93 19.61 6.97
C GLY A 515 -21.68 21.10 7.22
N LYS A 516 -20.56 21.52 7.85
CA LYS A 516 -20.19 22.94 7.92
C LYS A 516 -19.96 23.48 6.50
N THR A 517 -20.45 24.69 6.27
CA THR A 517 -20.27 25.39 5.00
C THR A 517 -19.18 26.44 5.15
N PHE A 518 -18.24 26.44 4.21
CA PHE A 518 -17.08 27.33 4.16
C PHE A 518 -17.33 28.45 3.15
N ASP A 519 -16.93 29.69 3.48
CA ASP A 519 -16.95 30.78 2.51
C ASP A 519 -15.77 30.64 1.54
N CYS A 520 -16.07 30.25 0.30
CA CYS A 520 -15.08 30.10 -0.76
C CYS A 520 -14.97 31.36 -1.66
N SER A 521 -15.23 32.55 -1.09
CA SER A 521 -14.95 33.85 -1.72
C SER A 521 -13.51 33.99 -2.20
N LYS A 522 -12.57 33.31 -1.55
CA LYS A 522 -11.22 33.04 -2.06
C LYS A 522 -11.07 31.54 -2.36
N VAL A 523 -10.73 31.21 -3.61
CA VAL A 523 -10.42 29.84 -4.04
C VAL A 523 -8.90 29.63 -4.05
N THR A 524 -8.45 28.51 -3.51
CA THR A 524 -7.06 28.04 -3.60
C THR A 524 -6.89 27.23 -4.87
N GLU A 525 -5.99 27.66 -5.76
CA GLU A 525 -5.57 26.87 -6.92
C GLU A 525 -4.38 25.97 -6.51
N PRO A 526 -4.47 24.64 -6.68
CA PRO A 526 -3.36 23.74 -6.40
C PRO A 526 -2.25 23.87 -7.45
N VAL A 527 -1.04 23.43 -7.09
CA VAL A 527 0.06 23.19 -8.04
C VAL A 527 -0.42 22.21 -9.12
N SER A 528 -0.07 22.39 -10.40
CA SER A 528 -0.56 21.50 -11.45
C SER A 528 -0.08 20.06 -11.27
N GLU A 529 -0.91 19.09 -11.65
CA GLU A 529 -0.59 17.65 -11.62
C GLU A 529 0.77 17.38 -12.28
N SER A 530 1.02 17.98 -13.46
CA SER A 530 2.28 17.87 -14.18
C SER A 530 3.49 18.47 -13.46
N GLN A 531 3.31 19.51 -12.65
CA GLN A 531 4.40 20.06 -11.84
C GLN A 531 4.67 19.17 -10.62
N MET A 532 3.62 18.72 -9.92
CA MET A 532 3.74 17.78 -8.81
C MET A 532 4.46 16.49 -9.24
N MET A 533 4.08 15.91 -10.39
CA MET A 533 4.71 14.71 -10.93
C MET A 533 6.19 14.92 -11.23
N ARG A 534 6.58 16.07 -11.82
CA ARG A 534 8.00 16.42 -12.02
C ARG A 534 8.76 16.59 -10.70
N GLU A 535 8.15 17.23 -9.69
CA GLU A 535 8.71 17.39 -8.33
C GLU A 535 8.79 16.08 -7.53
N ALA A 536 8.19 15.00 -8.04
CA ALA A 536 8.26 13.64 -7.51
C ALA A 536 9.10 12.69 -8.40
N GLY A 537 9.76 13.18 -9.47
CA GLY A 537 10.61 12.37 -10.34
C GLY A 537 9.88 11.54 -11.41
N TYR A 538 8.62 11.86 -11.72
CA TYR A 538 7.80 11.17 -12.72
C TYR A 538 7.61 12.02 -13.99
N SER A 539 7.36 11.35 -15.12
CA SER A 539 7.02 11.97 -16.38
C SER A 539 5.54 12.39 -16.41
N GLU A 540 5.14 13.17 -17.42
CA GLU A 540 3.72 13.46 -17.67
C GLU A 540 2.93 12.21 -18.15
N SER A 541 3.60 11.13 -18.56
CA SER A 541 3.01 9.81 -18.82
C SER A 541 2.89 8.92 -17.58
N GLY A 542 3.36 9.37 -16.40
CA GLY A 542 3.42 8.57 -15.18
C GLY A 542 4.58 7.56 -15.13
N GLU A 543 5.39 7.48 -16.19
CA GLU A 543 6.60 6.68 -16.21
C GLU A 543 7.66 7.31 -15.29
N GLN A 544 8.45 6.46 -14.63
CA GLN A 544 9.59 6.91 -13.85
C GLN A 544 10.59 7.62 -14.77
N VAL A 545 10.82 8.92 -14.58
CA VAL A 545 11.96 9.55 -15.25
C VAL A 545 13.18 9.02 -14.54
N ILE A 546 13.99 8.24 -15.27
CA ILE A 546 15.36 7.97 -14.85
C ILE A 546 16.12 9.28 -15.00
N SER A 547 15.95 10.18 -14.03
CA SER A 547 16.91 11.22 -13.75
C SER A 547 18.19 10.49 -13.40
N SER A 548 19.10 10.38 -14.37
CA SER A 548 20.49 10.06 -14.08
C SER A 548 20.89 10.95 -12.91
N PRO A 549 21.47 10.41 -11.82
CA PRO A 549 21.84 11.20 -10.64
C PRO A 549 23.02 12.15 -10.90
N CYS A 550 23.26 12.51 -12.17
CA CYS A 550 24.35 13.36 -12.62
C CYS A 550 23.81 14.31 -13.69
N GLY A 551 24.18 15.58 -13.64
CA GLY A 551 23.94 16.59 -14.66
C GLY A 551 23.37 17.92 -14.15
N ASP A 552 23.01 18.05 -12.89
CA ASP A 552 22.45 19.28 -12.30
C ASP A 552 23.54 20.36 -12.02
N GLY A 553 24.80 19.95 -11.87
CA GLY A 553 25.96 20.78 -11.59
C GLY A 553 26.37 20.86 -10.12
N LYS A 554 25.86 19.99 -9.25
CA LYS A 554 26.28 19.82 -7.86
C LYS A 554 26.62 18.35 -7.57
N CYS A 555 27.39 18.11 -6.53
CA CYS A 555 27.67 16.77 -6.04
C CYS A 555 26.88 16.56 -4.74
N GLU A 556 25.68 15.96 -4.80
CA GLU A 556 24.82 15.72 -3.64
C GLU A 556 24.28 14.27 -3.55
N GLY A 557 23.69 13.89 -2.41
CA GLY A 557 23.10 12.55 -2.22
C GLY A 557 24.04 11.35 -2.47
N PRO A 558 23.69 10.39 -3.35
CA PRO A 558 24.48 9.20 -3.67
C PRO A 558 25.62 9.43 -4.67
N GLU A 559 25.89 10.68 -5.06
CA GLU A 559 26.89 11.02 -6.05
C GLU A 559 28.34 10.89 -5.53
N THR A 560 29.21 10.52 -6.45
CA THR A 560 30.65 10.37 -6.26
C THR A 560 31.36 10.71 -7.57
N ILE A 561 32.67 10.94 -7.53
CA ILE A 561 33.48 11.16 -8.74
C ILE A 561 33.54 9.93 -9.67
N GLU A 562 33.10 8.75 -9.20
CA GLU A 562 33.13 7.48 -9.94
C GLU A 562 31.81 7.20 -10.69
N ASN A 563 30.65 7.55 -10.12
CA ASN A 563 29.34 7.43 -10.77
C ASN A 563 28.84 8.73 -11.42
N CYS A 564 29.13 9.90 -10.84
CA CYS A 564 28.68 11.22 -11.30
C CYS A 564 29.82 12.24 -11.41
N ARG A 565 30.81 11.85 -12.23
CA ARG A 565 31.98 12.69 -12.52
C ARG A 565 31.66 14.05 -13.14
N GLY A 566 30.51 14.19 -13.82
CA GLY A 566 30.11 15.45 -14.46
C GLY A 566 29.98 16.61 -13.48
N ASP A 567 29.54 16.30 -12.25
CA ASP A 567 29.13 17.25 -11.23
C ASP A 567 30.05 17.18 -9.99
N CYS A 568 30.60 16.00 -9.69
CA CYS A 568 31.58 15.78 -8.62
C CYS A 568 33.06 16.00 -8.99
N ASP A 569 33.42 16.18 -10.28
CA ASP A 569 34.80 16.54 -10.67
C ASP A 569 34.92 18.08 -10.79
N PRO A 570 35.60 18.79 -9.88
CA PRO A 570 35.73 20.25 -9.91
C PRO A 570 36.55 20.78 -11.11
N LYS A 571 37.01 19.91 -12.01
CA LYS A 571 37.65 20.27 -13.29
C LYS A 571 36.73 20.05 -14.50
N SER A 572 35.52 19.54 -14.30
CA SER A 572 34.49 19.39 -15.32
C SER A 572 34.06 20.77 -15.86
N LYS A 573 34.29 21.02 -17.16
CA LYS A 573 33.74 22.20 -17.85
C LYS A 573 32.48 21.80 -18.61
N ARG A 574 31.33 22.33 -18.18
CA ARG A 574 30.03 22.15 -18.84
C ARG A 574 30.10 22.61 -20.30
N LEU A 575 29.74 21.72 -21.22
CA LEU A 575 29.40 22.07 -22.61
C LEU A 575 27.87 22.20 -22.70
N GLU A 576 27.39 23.28 -23.28
CA GLU A 576 25.95 23.55 -23.42
C GLU A 576 25.27 22.54 -24.37
N ARG A 577 24.01 22.21 -24.10
CA ARG A 577 23.20 21.32 -24.94
C ARG A 577 22.97 21.95 -26.31
N VAL A 578 23.27 21.19 -27.37
CA VAL A 578 22.73 21.41 -28.71
C VAL A 578 21.83 20.23 -29.04
N ASP A 579 20.52 20.48 -29.16
CA ASP A 579 19.57 19.48 -29.65
C ASP A 579 19.86 19.11 -31.11
N LYS A 580 20.07 17.82 -31.38
CA LYS A 580 19.77 17.23 -32.70
C LYS A 580 19.28 15.80 -32.61
N ASN A 581 18.14 15.58 -33.25
CA ASN A 581 17.64 14.27 -33.68
C ASN A 581 18.74 13.39 -34.29
N SER A 582 18.78 12.11 -33.92
CA SER A 582 19.14 11.05 -34.86
C SER A 582 18.45 9.73 -34.49
N GLN A 583 17.75 9.14 -35.46
CA GLN A 583 17.32 7.75 -35.39
C GLN A 583 18.54 6.85 -35.65
N GLY A 584 18.77 5.83 -34.82
CA GLY A 584 19.87 4.88 -35.01
C GLY A 584 19.63 3.58 -34.25
N LYS A 585 19.50 2.47 -34.99
CA LYS A 585 19.19 1.14 -34.42
C LYS A 585 20.40 0.49 -33.76
N PHE A 586 20.17 -0.22 -32.67
CA PHE A 586 20.94 -1.40 -32.22
C PHE A 586 20.06 -2.66 -32.41
N PRO A 587 20.58 -3.91 -32.34
CA PRO A 587 21.91 -4.32 -31.88
C PRO A 587 22.73 -5.22 -32.85
N GLY A 588 24.05 -5.29 -32.66
CA GLY A 588 24.88 -6.21 -33.44
C GLY A 588 26.40 -6.19 -33.23
N MET A 589 26.91 -6.20 -31.99
CA MET A 589 28.37 -6.35 -31.79
C MET A 589 28.85 -7.04 -30.49
N LEU A 590 27.98 -7.77 -29.78
CA LEU A 590 28.36 -8.51 -28.55
C LEU A 590 29.04 -9.87 -28.80
N THR A 591 29.09 -10.36 -30.03
CA THR A 591 29.61 -11.70 -30.38
C THR A 591 31.03 -11.70 -30.95
N GLY A 592 31.61 -10.55 -31.32
CA GLY A 592 32.93 -10.48 -31.96
C GLY A 592 34.12 -10.70 -31.02
N PHE A 593 34.06 -10.15 -29.80
CA PHE A 593 35.23 -10.07 -28.91
C PHE A 593 35.44 -11.30 -28.02
N ALA A 594 34.38 -12.02 -27.66
CA ALA A 594 34.49 -13.25 -26.85
C ALA A 594 35.23 -14.38 -27.58
N PHE A 595 35.02 -14.53 -28.89
CA PHE A 595 35.58 -15.63 -29.68
C PHE A 595 37.11 -15.50 -29.92
N LEU A 596 37.60 -14.28 -30.12
CA LEU A 596 39.04 -14.01 -30.35
C LEU A 596 39.90 -14.19 -29.09
N GLY A 597 39.38 -13.79 -27.92
CA GLY A 597 40.09 -13.95 -26.64
C GLY A 597 40.34 -15.41 -26.27
N SER A 598 39.33 -16.27 -26.41
CA SER A 598 39.43 -17.69 -26.06
C SER A 598 40.43 -18.47 -26.94
N ILE A 599 40.53 -18.12 -28.22
CA ILE A 599 41.44 -18.80 -29.17
C ILE A 599 42.91 -18.43 -28.88
N MET A 600 43.20 -17.16 -28.62
CA MET A 600 44.55 -16.69 -28.26
C MET A 600 45.05 -17.32 -26.96
N GLY A 601 44.20 -17.42 -25.92
CA GLY A 601 44.56 -17.99 -24.63
C GLY A 601 44.96 -19.47 -24.71
N LEU A 602 44.18 -20.28 -25.43
CA LEU A 602 44.39 -21.73 -25.52
C LEU A 602 45.61 -22.12 -26.37
N ILE A 603 45.90 -21.36 -27.44
CA ILE A 603 47.12 -21.55 -28.26
C ILE A 603 48.38 -21.28 -27.43
N SER A 604 48.38 -20.18 -26.67
CA SER A 604 49.48 -19.78 -25.79
C SER A 604 49.75 -20.84 -24.71
N TYR A 605 48.69 -21.34 -24.08
CA TYR A 605 48.77 -22.34 -23.01
C TYR A 605 49.30 -23.70 -23.49
N PHE A 606 48.81 -24.21 -24.63
CA PHE A 606 49.24 -25.53 -25.12
C PHE A 606 50.67 -25.56 -25.67
N LEU A 607 51.17 -24.46 -26.25
CA LEU A 607 52.55 -24.35 -26.71
C LEU A 607 53.55 -24.38 -25.55
N ILE A 608 53.23 -23.73 -24.43
CA ILE A 608 54.07 -23.70 -23.23
C ILE A 608 54.06 -25.06 -22.52
N VAL A 609 52.88 -25.64 -22.28
CA VAL A 609 52.75 -26.86 -21.47
C VAL A 609 53.22 -28.11 -22.20
N LYS A 610 52.92 -28.28 -23.50
CA LYS A 610 53.13 -29.57 -24.18
C LYS A 610 54.53 -29.76 -24.77
N PHE A 611 55.24 -28.69 -25.10
CA PHE A 611 56.53 -28.79 -25.77
C PHE A 611 57.73 -28.89 -24.83
N ASN A 612 57.55 -28.67 -23.53
CA ASN A 612 58.58 -28.74 -22.48
C ASN A 612 59.93 -28.16 -22.95
N LEU A 613 59.88 -26.95 -23.52
CA LEU A 613 60.93 -26.35 -24.35
C LEU A 613 62.21 -25.99 -23.58
N LEU A 614 62.24 -26.22 -22.28
CA LEU A 614 63.41 -26.07 -21.41
C LEU A 614 64.19 -27.39 -21.19
N GLY A 615 63.83 -28.52 -21.83
CA GLY A 615 64.80 -29.59 -22.03
C GLY A 615 64.31 -30.96 -22.53
N ARG A 616 64.73 -31.35 -23.76
CA ARG A 616 65.42 -32.62 -24.11
C ARG A 616 65.71 -32.76 -25.63
N LYS A 617 66.51 -33.78 -26.00
CA LYS A 617 67.23 -33.98 -27.28
C LYS A 617 66.36 -34.32 -28.53
N PRO A 618 66.90 -34.22 -29.76
CA PRO A 618 66.11 -34.03 -31.00
C PRO A 618 65.24 -35.20 -31.51
N ASP A 619 65.62 -36.46 -31.28
CA ASP A 619 65.23 -37.57 -32.18
C ASP A 619 63.83 -38.18 -31.98
N VAL A 620 62.99 -37.63 -31.10
CA VAL A 620 61.69 -38.23 -30.71
C VAL A 620 60.46 -37.53 -31.33
N ARG A 621 60.65 -36.47 -32.13
CA ARG A 621 59.54 -35.61 -32.60
C ARG A 621 58.50 -36.25 -33.56
N LEU A 622 58.77 -37.40 -34.19
CA LEU A 622 57.97 -37.83 -35.36
C LEU A 622 56.71 -38.70 -35.09
N LYS A 623 56.47 -39.20 -33.86
CA LYS A 623 55.32 -40.10 -33.58
C LYS A 623 54.13 -39.48 -32.82
N LEU A 624 54.21 -38.24 -32.36
CA LEU A 624 53.19 -37.64 -31.48
C LEU A 624 52.04 -36.90 -32.20
N ASN A 625 52.15 -36.63 -33.50
CA ASN A 625 51.19 -35.76 -34.21
C ASN A 625 49.82 -36.39 -34.51
N LYS A 626 49.75 -37.69 -34.89
CA LYS A 626 48.49 -38.27 -35.41
C LYS A 626 47.33 -38.29 -34.40
N LYS A 627 47.58 -38.56 -33.11
CA LYS A 627 46.50 -38.66 -32.10
C LYS A 627 45.90 -37.31 -31.69
N ILE A 628 46.68 -36.22 -31.76
CA ILE A 628 46.23 -34.88 -31.38
C ILE A 628 45.28 -34.31 -32.45
N ILE A 629 45.66 -34.48 -33.73
CA ILE A 629 44.89 -34.00 -34.90
C ILE A 629 43.50 -34.67 -34.97
N VAL A 630 43.42 -35.98 -34.68
CA VAL A 630 42.12 -36.70 -34.63
C VAL A 630 41.22 -36.16 -33.51
N GLY A 631 41.79 -35.85 -32.34
CA GLY A 631 41.02 -35.29 -31.22
C GLY A 631 40.43 -33.90 -31.50
N THR A 632 41.18 -33.02 -32.17
CA THR A 632 40.69 -31.68 -32.52
C THR A 632 39.62 -31.70 -33.62
N LEU A 633 39.65 -32.66 -34.55
CA LEU A 633 38.59 -32.83 -35.55
C LEU A 633 37.25 -33.26 -34.94
N ILE A 634 37.25 -34.16 -33.95
CA ILE A 634 36.04 -34.64 -33.28
C ILE A 634 35.37 -33.51 -32.46
N ALA A 635 36.16 -32.68 -31.78
CA ALA A 635 35.64 -31.53 -31.04
C ALA A 635 34.98 -30.48 -31.95
N ALA A 636 35.59 -30.19 -33.10
CA ALA A 636 35.05 -29.24 -34.08
C ALA A 636 33.72 -29.71 -34.70
N THR A 637 33.57 -31.02 -34.96
CA THR A 637 32.31 -31.58 -35.50
C THR A 637 31.17 -31.57 -34.49
N LEU A 638 31.43 -31.83 -33.20
CA LEU A 638 30.42 -31.69 -32.14
C LEU A 638 29.93 -30.25 -31.96
N PHE A 639 30.83 -29.27 -32.04
CA PHE A 639 30.47 -27.85 -31.93
C PHE A 639 29.56 -27.41 -33.11
N LEU A 640 29.88 -27.84 -34.34
CA LEU A 640 29.06 -27.60 -35.53
C LEU A 640 27.67 -28.27 -35.48
N LEU A 641 27.55 -29.43 -34.84
CA LEU A 641 26.23 -30.04 -34.59
C LEU A 641 25.40 -29.23 -33.59
N SER A 642 26.01 -28.71 -32.52
CA SER A 642 25.28 -27.92 -31.51
C SER A 642 24.73 -26.61 -32.06
N THR A 643 25.45 -25.92 -32.95
CA THR A 643 24.96 -24.68 -33.58
C THR A 643 23.84 -24.95 -34.59
N LEU A 644 23.90 -26.08 -35.32
CA LEU A 644 22.81 -26.53 -36.20
C LEU A 644 21.53 -26.87 -35.41
N VAL A 645 21.62 -27.57 -34.29
CA VAL A 645 20.47 -27.83 -33.40
C VAL A 645 19.87 -26.53 -32.87
N PHE A 646 20.71 -25.57 -32.48
CA PHE A 646 20.24 -24.27 -31.99
C PHE A 646 19.53 -23.44 -33.08
N MET A 647 19.99 -23.49 -34.33
CA MET A 647 19.32 -22.85 -35.48
C MET A 647 17.97 -23.51 -35.83
N VAL A 648 17.83 -24.82 -35.62
CA VAL A 648 16.55 -25.53 -35.83
C VAL A 648 15.55 -25.20 -34.71
N LEU A 649 15.99 -25.06 -33.46
CA LEU A 649 15.13 -24.74 -32.32
C LEU A 649 14.68 -23.26 -32.27
N ASN A 650 15.49 -22.32 -32.77
CA ASN A 650 15.17 -20.88 -32.78
C ASN A 650 14.56 -20.35 -34.08
N LYS A 651 13.97 -21.22 -34.92
CA LYS A 651 13.24 -20.77 -36.11
C LYS A 651 11.87 -20.19 -35.73
N GLN A 652 11.82 -18.91 -35.36
CA GLN A 652 10.57 -18.18 -35.22
C GLN A 652 9.82 -18.17 -36.57
N GLU A 653 8.61 -18.75 -36.59
CA GLU A 653 7.67 -18.54 -37.68
C GLU A 653 7.02 -17.17 -37.56
N SER A 654 7.11 -16.37 -38.63
CA SER A 654 6.39 -15.11 -38.76
C SER A 654 4.93 -15.38 -39.07
N VAL A 655 4.06 -15.34 -38.07
CA VAL A 655 2.61 -15.48 -38.27
C VAL A 655 2.02 -14.12 -38.66
N GLN A 656 1.63 -13.99 -39.93
CA GLN A 656 0.59 -13.04 -40.32
C GLN A 656 -0.79 -13.61 -39.95
N TYR A 657 -1.70 -12.73 -39.54
CA TYR A 657 -3.10 -13.08 -39.29
C TYR A 657 -3.98 -12.54 -40.41
N GLU A 658 -4.65 -13.43 -41.14
CA GLU A 658 -6.01 -13.28 -41.67
C GLU A 658 -6.57 -14.67 -42.04
N PRO A 659 -7.90 -14.85 -42.27
CA PRO A 659 -8.60 -15.97 -41.63
C PRO A 659 -9.15 -17.09 -42.55
N GLN A 660 -9.71 -18.11 -41.87
CA GLN A 660 -10.74 -19.08 -42.29
C GLN A 660 -10.35 -20.52 -42.69
N GLU A 661 -11.14 -21.42 -42.08
CA GLU A 661 -11.81 -22.62 -42.62
C GLU A 661 -11.09 -23.95 -42.97
N ASN A 662 -11.64 -24.99 -42.31
CA ASN A 662 -12.08 -26.28 -42.86
C ASN A 662 -11.13 -27.48 -43.10
N THR A 663 -11.44 -28.53 -42.32
CA THR A 663 -11.59 -29.97 -42.70
C THR A 663 -10.38 -30.90 -42.97
N ARG A 664 -10.13 -31.78 -41.97
CA ARG A 664 -10.00 -33.28 -42.04
C ARG A 664 -8.87 -33.92 -42.91
N PRO A 665 -8.57 -35.25 -42.83
CA PRO A 665 -9.10 -36.32 -41.96
C PRO A 665 -8.06 -37.22 -41.20
N PHE A 666 -8.59 -37.96 -40.21
CA PHE A 666 -8.23 -39.33 -39.72
C PHE A 666 -7.03 -40.12 -40.31
N GLU A 667 -6.27 -40.82 -39.43
CA GLU A 667 -6.41 -42.26 -39.07
C GLU A 667 -5.58 -42.60 -37.80
N LYS A 668 -6.12 -43.14 -36.70
CA LYS A 668 -6.61 -44.52 -36.34
C LYS A 668 -5.57 -45.47 -35.71
N MET A 669 -5.65 -45.64 -34.39
CA MET A 669 -5.74 -46.94 -33.67
C MET A 669 -6.66 -46.66 -32.45
N LYS A 670 -7.91 -47.12 -32.31
CA LYS A 670 -8.49 -48.49 -32.27
C LYS A 670 -7.78 -49.44 -31.28
N ASN A 671 -8.48 -50.21 -30.42
CA ASN A 671 -9.87 -50.12 -29.92
C ASN A 671 -10.11 -51.17 -28.81
N SER A 672 -10.77 -50.80 -27.72
CA SER A 672 -11.69 -51.67 -26.95
C SER A 672 -12.52 -50.76 -26.02
N GLN A 673 -13.61 -50.16 -26.48
CA GLN A 673 -14.97 -50.75 -26.57
C GLN A 673 -15.55 -51.13 -25.20
N ARG A 674 -16.82 -50.84 -24.84
CA ARG A 674 -17.99 -50.18 -25.48
C ARG A 674 -19.11 -50.11 -24.41
N GLN A 675 -20.22 -49.37 -24.47
CA GLN A 675 -20.75 -48.20 -25.22
C GLN A 675 -21.94 -47.67 -24.37
N GLU A 676 -22.30 -46.38 -24.34
CA GLU A 676 -23.38 -45.70 -25.12
C GLU A 676 -24.11 -44.75 -24.11
N GLU A 677 -24.61 -43.54 -24.42
CA GLU A 677 -24.14 -42.54 -25.40
C GLU A 677 -24.73 -41.12 -25.13
N SER A 678 -24.02 -40.08 -25.62
CA SER A 678 -24.56 -38.82 -26.20
C SER A 678 -25.14 -37.68 -25.30
N PRO A 679 -25.15 -36.40 -25.79
CA PRO A 679 -24.34 -35.39 -25.09
C PRO A 679 -25.00 -34.02 -24.82
N GLY A 680 -24.50 -33.31 -23.80
CA GLY A 680 -24.74 -31.89 -23.58
C GLY A 680 -24.69 -31.50 -22.10
N GLY A 681 -23.57 -30.93 -21.65
CA GLY A 681 -23.40 -30.54 -20.24
C GLY A 681 -22.48 -29.34 -20.08
N LYS A 682 -23.04 -28.23 -19.59
CA LYS A 682 -22.25 -27.25 -18.82
C LYS A 682 -21.78 -27.97 -17.55
N GLN A 683 -20.54 -27.76 -17.15
CA GLN A 683 -20.00 -28.38 -15.95
C GLN A 683 -20.69 -27.76 -14.72
N ALA A 684 -21.40 -28.59 -13.96
CA ALA A 684 -22.20 -28.14 -12.83
C ALA A 684 -21.31 -27.85 -11.60
N ILE A 685 -21.64 -26.77 -10.90
CA ILE A 685 -21.15 -26.43 -9.57
C ILE A 685 -22.16 -27.05 -8.60
N CYS A 686 -21.73 -28.04 -7.82
CA CYS A 686 -22.41 -28.57 -6.63
C CYS A 686 -21.33 -29.21 -5.74
N GLY A 687 -21.52 -29.26 -4.41
CA GLY A 687 -20.62 -29.95 -3.48
C GLY A 687 -19.76 -29.04 -2.59
N ASN A 688 -20.23 -27.83 -2.28
CA ASN A 688 -19.67 -26.93 -1.25
C ASN A 688 -20.55 -26.86 0.02
N ASP A 689 -21.65 -27.62 0.07
CA ASP A 689 -22.69 -27.64 1.11
C ASP A 689 -23.42 -26.28 1.31
N ILE A 690 -23.41 -25.40 0.30
CA ILE A 690 -24.08 -24.08 0.30
C ILE A 690 -24.93 -23.93 -0.96
N CYS A 691 -26.24 -23.72 -0.82
CA CYS A 691 -27.13 -23.49 -1.96
C CYS A 691 -26.95 -22.09 -2.57
N GLU A 692 -26.54 -22.00 -3.84
CA GLU A 692 -26.26 -20.74 -4.56
C GLU A 692 -27.19 -20.50 -5.78
N PRO A 693 -28.46 -20.06 -5.58
CA PRO A 693 -29.40 -19.81 -6.68
C PRO A 693 -28.92 -18.80 -7.72
N GLY A 694 -28.07 -17.85 -7.33
CA GLY A 694 -27.45 -16.87 -8.25
C GLY A 694 -26.47 -17.48 -9.25
N LEU A 695 -25.93 -18.67 -8.97
CA LEU A 695 -25.10 -19.46 -9.88
C LEU A 695 -25.89 -20.56 -10.61
N GLY A 696 -27.21 -20.64 -10.35
CA GLY A 696 -28.13 -21.59 -10.97
C GLY A 696 -28.37 -22.87 -10.18
N GLU A 697 -27.95 -22.93 -8.91
CA GLU A 697 -28.23 -24.07 -8.04
C GLU A 697 -29.69 -24.08 -7.56
N SER A 698 -30.26 -25.28 -7.43
CA SER A 698 -31.61 -25.53 -6.95
C SER A 698 -31.68 -26.93 -6.31
N LYS A 699 -32.79 -27.23 -5.61
CA LYS A 699 -33.07 -28.59 -5.12
C LYS A 699 -33.12 -29.66 -6.22
N GLU A 700 -33.28 -29.28 -7.48
CA GLU A 700 -33.42 -30.21 -8.60
C GLU A 700 -32.08 -30.57 -9.25
N ASN A 701 -31.05 -29.72 -9.13
CA ASN A 701 -29.71 -29.97 -9.69
C ASN A 701 -28.59 -30.12 -8.64
N CYS A 702 -28.67 -29.43 -7.50
CA CYS A 702 -27.75 -29.57 -6.36
C CYS A 702 -28.52 -29.93 -5.07
N PRO A 703 -29.17 -31.11 -5.01
CA PRO A 703 -30.03 -31.51 -3.89
C PRO A 703 -29.32 -31.68 -2.53
N LYS A 704 -27.98 -31.78 -2.51
CA LYS A 704 -27.20 -31.81 -1.26
C LYS A 704 -27.06 -30.41 -0.68
N ASP A 705 -26.47 -29.51 -1.46
CA ASP A 705 -26.20 -28.12 -1.09
C ASP A 705 -27.51 -27.35 -0.80
N CYS A 706 -28.58 -27.65 -1.54
CA CYS A 706 -29.91 -27.05 -1.40
C CYS A 706 -30.90 -27.83 -0.51
N SER A 707 -30.44 -28.78 0.32
CA SER A 707 -31.33 -29.64 1.12
C SER A 707 -32.12 -28.93 2.25
N ALA A 708 -31.73 -27.72 2.66
CA ALA A 708 -32.18 -27.07 3.91
C ALA A 708 -33.16 -25.88 3.77
N GLN A 709 -33.66 -25.56 2.57
CA GLN A 709 -34.68 -24.50 2.36
C GLN A 709 -36.13 -25.02 2.33
#